data_AF-A0A7W1J182-F1
#
_entry.id   AF-A0A7W1J182-F1
#
_cell.length_a   1.000
_cell.length_b   1.000
_cell.length_c   1.000
_cell.angle_alpha   90.00
_cell.angle_beta   90.00
_cell.angle_gamma   90.00
#
_symmetry.space_group_name_H-M   'P 1'
#
loop_
_entity.id
_entity.type
_entity.pdbx_description
1 polymer ?
#
loop_
_entity_poly.entity_id
_entity_poly.type
_entity_poly.pdbx_seq_one_letter_code
_entity_poly.pdbx_strand_id
1 'polypeptide(L)'
;MRKRLIVLVLVGGLLVGGVALFLVILLSQDGYQPAPVVSSTPSTPRTSVSEFRNEAHWLAAEVVGEMTRWAALSGEPATAKVTPNDASGVLYAVEGVAGELRIAQHIWHPEDYLPLARILLAKAPPGSSPASEEEGENLAASLLNPLTLVMLARDTAVSARLAASPADPLLHEQAALLCATMAYREAAGRFCDARRELCAATAHLALARVGRPVPGICGRIALALIDALSQREVAALAAVETLPATGRLAGWRRAIHLRATGNWVQSTIERGASMIEQLAHCRALAYHQGDAATVAWLDLAQPISAPDWGWIVCETGVSVENGHRFARGGLEEEFEELRTLWQQVQRRDMDQADLTAALTLSDEKGKSRRVLSIKRWSAFLDRHRAHRLVVAHNFCQYTWGDGDAAKELRDLCAGPLAAAPLMPMVRMHFSQDKKYLTYVQQTAEMVGRDPSLLTAWMWAHYRFGKFKTLMPKARDWWGGIAPPGTAMHASIRADLLTTLQQQVGDQAERALLIAPHDAGLKIFLAHLRGLKDTASLTALFGDQAEWNLHLAGVVAKHAKPGEERLAAYRRMAALDPEWNIELARELVKMKHEQDAVAVYEAAYKDCADRVLIANSMGWLVTWHADHGNMPRAREIADHGYEVFSHAGIETRAKLDERIGDLAAAEKALEALHERYDDEGPLLAFWKRTAPRRPESRAAYERQEKTLFPRGQRLAKVSGFSGRPVTGVEVTSNSQLASENDIRLGHVIVAIDGVACDTTAQYYFLRALTVDQPLAIIVWDGNGYRQVIADVPNRRLRVNLADWTSGQELIP
;
A
#
# COMPACT_ATOMS: atom_id res chain seq x y z
N MET A 1 22.78 -41.18 4.19
CA MET A 1 22.18 -42.18 3.29
C MET A 1 20.82 -41.64 2.81
N ARG A 2 20.66 -41.42 1.49
CA ARG A 2 19.42 -41.58 0.68
C ARG A 2 18.11 -40.98 1.27
N LYS A 3 17.45 -39.99 0.67
CA LYS A 3 17.06 -39.87 -0.75
C LYS A 3 16.70 -38.43 -1.12
N ARG A 4 17.16 -38.04 -2.30
CA ARG A 4 16.67 -36.91 -3.11
C ARG A 4 15.22 -37.20 -3.51
N LEU A 5 14.34 -36.21 -3.38
CA LEU A 5 13.04 -36.20 -4.04
C LEU A 5 13.11 -35.11 -5.12
N ILE A 6 13.15 -35.56 -6.37
CA ILE A 6 12.99 -34.75 -7.57
C ILE A 6 11.49 -34.49 -7.69
N VAL A 7 11.05 -33.24 -7.64
CA VAL A 7 9.69 -32.84 -8.01
C VAL A 7 9.77 -32.05 -9.30
N LEU A 8 9.19 -32.64 -10.34
CA LEU A 8 8.98 -32.07 -11.66
C LEU A 8 7.93 -30.95 -11.54
N VAL A 9 8.27 -29.72 -11.91
CA VAL A 9 7.31 -28.60 -11.96
C VAL A 9 7.09 -28.21 -13.41
N LEU A 10 5.83 -28.31 -13.84
CA LEU A 10 5.34 -27.99 -15.18
C LEU A 10 4.78 -26.57 -15.20
N VAL A 11 5.47 -25.71 -15.95
CA VAL A 11 5.09 -24.49 -16.72
C VAL A 11 3.84 -23.70 -16.31
N GLY A 12 4.06 -22.41 -16.07
CA GLY A 12 3.05 -21.35 -16.12
C GLY A 12 3.69 -19.97 -15.95
N GLY A 13 4.29 -19.43 -17.01
CA GLY A 13 5.00 -18.15 -17.01
C GLY A 13 4.10 -16.92 -17.16
N LEU A 14 4.47 -15.81 -16.50
CA LEU A 14 4.34 -14.43 -16.99
C LEU A 14 4.90 -13.41 -15.96
N LEU A 15 5.99 -12.73 -16.37
CA LEU A 15 6.49 -11.38 -16.01
C LEU A 15 6.70 -11.00 -14.53
N VAL A 16 7.96 -11.14 -14.09
CA VAL A 16 8.56 -10.54 -12.88
C VAL A 16 9.21 -9.20 -13.23
N GLY A 17 8.90 -8.16 -12.47
CA GLY A 17 9.48 -6.82 -12.60
C GLY A 17 9.17 -5.91 -11.41
N GLY A 18 9.41 -6.37 -10.17
CA GLY A 18 9.55 -5.49 -9.01
C GLY A 18 10.95 -4.86 -9.08
N VAL A 19 11.10 -3.54 -9.10
CA VAL A 19 11.24 -2.69 -7.90
C VAL A 19 10.71 -1.26 -8.14
N ALA A 20 10.14 -0.96 -9.32
CA ALA A 20 9.65 0.40 -9.64
C ALA A 20 8.12 0.60 -9.53
N LEU A 21 7.38 -0.39 -9.02
CA LEU A 21 5.91 -0.41 -9.11
C LEU A 21 5.20 0.49 -8.08
N PHE A 22 5.86 0.92 -7.01
CA PHE A 22 5.19 1.71 -5.96
C PHE A 22 4.95 3.18 -6.36
N LEU A 23 5.76 3.73 -7.27
CA LEU A 23 5.58 5.09 -7.80
C LEU A 23 4.61 5.18 -8.99
N VAL A 24 4.27 4.04 -9.61
CA VAL A 24 3.38 3.97 -10.79
C VAL A 24 1.91 3.81 -10.40
N ILE A 25 1.60 3.20 -9.25
CA ILE A 25 0.21 3.00 -8.80
C ILE A 25 -0.46 4.31 -8.35
N LEU A 26 0.32 5.34 -7.97
CA LEU A 26 -0.21 6.68 -7.66
C LEU A 26 -0.25 7.64 -8.86
N LEU A 27 0.35 7.31 -10.01
CA LEU A 27 0.52 8.27 -11.13
C LEU A 27 0.16 7.72 -12.53
N SER A 28 -0.48 6.55 -12.64
CA SER A 28 -1.00 6.04 -13.93
C SER A 28 -2.50 5.78 -13.90
N GLN A 29 -3.29 6.83 -13.66
CA GLN A 29 -4.70 6.85 -14.05
C GLN A 29 -4.87 7.58 -15.38
N ASP A 30 -4.46 6.94 -16.48
CA ASP A 30 -4.91 7.33 -17.81
C ASP A 30 -5.17 6.08 -18.65
N GLY A 31 -6.44 5.91 -19.07
CA GLY A 31 -6.79 5.11 -20.25
C GLY A 31 -7.25 3.66 -20.04
N TYR A 32 -8.33 3.43 -19.29
CA TYR A 32 -9.17 2.23 -19.49
C TYR A 32 -10.58 2.65 -19.94
N GLN A 33 -10.87 2.48 -21.23
CA GLN A 33 -12.22 2.56 -21.80
C GLN A 33 -12.73 1.12 -22.00
N PRO A 34 -13.80 0.68 -21.31
CA PRO A 34 -14.38 -0.64 -21.56
C PRO A 34 -15.19 -0.64 -22.86
N ALA A 35 -14.97 -1.68 -23.68
CA ALA A 35 -15.73 -1.95 -24.90
C ALA A 35 -17.25 -2.06 -24.66
N PRO A 36 -18.11 -1.68 -25.62
CA PRO A 36 -19.56 -1.67 -25.47
C PRO A 36 -20.10 -3.10 -25.46
N VAL A 37 -20.69 -3.53 -24.34
CA VAL A 37 -21.44 -4.79 -24.26
C VAL A 37 -22.93 -4.48 -24.16
N VAL A 38 -23.66 -5.15 -25.04
CA VAL A 38 -25.11 -5.12 -25.27
C VAL A 38 -25.92 -5.12 -23.98
N SER A 39 -26.90 -4.21 -23.93
CA SER A 39 -27.79 -3.95 -22.81
C SER A 39 -28.68 -5.14 -22.46
N SER A 40 -28.49 -5.70 -21.27
CA SER A 40 -29.59 -6.28 -20.50
C SER A 40 -29.93 -5.29 -19.38
N THR A 41 -31.13 -4.74 -19.43
CA THR A 41 -31.68 -3.78 -18.48
C THR A 41 -31.51 -4.29 -17.04
N PRO A 42 -30.76 -3.59 -16.17
CA PRO A 42 -30.71 -3.93 -14.75
C PRO A 42 -32.06 -3.58 -14.13
N SER A 43 -32.69 -4.56 -13.47
CA SER A 43 -33.76 -4.28 -12.52
C SER A 43 -33.26 -3.25 -11.50
N THR A 44 -34.00 -2.16 -11.34
CA THR A 44 -33.69 -1.03 -10.45
C THR A 44 -33.31 -1.53 -9.05
N PRO A 45 -32.07 -1.33 -8.57
CA PRO A 45 -31.76 -1.61 -7.17
C PRO A 45 -32.51 -0.58 -6.33
N ARG A 46 -33.30 -1.04 -5.36
CA ARG A 46 -33.77 -0.18 -4.26
C ARG A 46 -32.53 0.35 -3.54
N THR A 47 -32.15 1.59 -3.84
CA THR A 47 -31.14 2.33 -3.07
C THR A 47 -31.67 2.51 -1.66
N SER A 48 -31.16 1.75 -0.70
CA SER A 48 -31.22 2.19 0.69
C SER A 48 -30.35 3.43 0.77
N VAL A 49 -30.97 4.60 0.75
CA VAL A 49 -30.26 5.86 1.00
C VAL A 49 -29.66 5.74 2.41
N SER A 50 -28.35 5.90 2.53
CA SER A 50 -27.65 5.97 3.82
C SER A 50 -28.45 6.87 4.78
N GLU A 51 -28.64 6.42 6.02
CA GLU A 51 -29.32 7.22 7.05
C GLU A 51 -28.57 8.53 7.34
N PHE A 52 -27.26 8.54 7.06
CA PHE A 52 -26.40 9.70 7.19
C PHE A 52 -26.23 10.42 5.85
N ARG A 53 -26.40 11.74 5.90
CA ARG A 53 -26.14 12.67 4.80
C ARG A 53 -24.71 12.60 4.27
N ASN A 54 -23.73 12.54 5.15
CA ASN A 54 -22.30 12.55 4.86
C ASN A 54 -21.51 11.94 6.03
N GLU A 55 -20.20 11.80 5.89
CA GLU A 55 -19.33 11.23 6.91
C GLU A 55 -19.33 12.07 8.19
N ALA A 56 -19.29 13.40 8.11
CA ALA A 56 -19.27 14.27 9.29
C ALA A 56 -20.53 14.06 10.16
N HIS A 57 -21.70 13.91 9.53
CA HIS A 57 -22.94 13.56 10.20
C HIS A 57 -22.84 12.18 10.87
N TRP A 58 -22.33 11.17 10.17
CA TRP A 58 -22.12 9.85 10.76
C TRP A 58 -21.19 9.90 11.98
N LEU A 59 -20.05 10.60 11.89
CA LEU A 59 -19.10 10.74 12.99
C LEU A 59 -19.72 11.41 14.23
N ALA A 60 -20.46 12.52 14.02
CA ALA A 60 -21.18 13.19 15.10
C ALA A 60 -22.22 12.27 15.75
N ALA A 61 -22.96 11.50 14.94
CA ALA A 61 -23.93 10.53 15.41
C ALA A 61 -23.28 9.39 16.21
N GLU A 62 -22.12 8.90 15.81
CA GLU A 62 -21.37 7.86 16.54
C GLU A 62 -20.88 8.37 17.91
N VAL A 63 -20.36 9.61 18.00
CA VAL A 63 -19.96 10.21 19.28
C VAL A 63 -21.16 10.33 20.21
N VAL A 64 -22.26 10.92 19.72
CA VAL A 64 -23.49 11.11 20.50
C VAL A 64 -24.10 9.76 20.90
N GLY A 65 -24.07 8.77 20.00
CA GLY A 65 -24.54 7.41 20.25
C GLY A 65 -23.76 6.73 21.38
N GLU A 66 -22.43 6.85 21.38
CA GLU A 66 -21.60 6.29 22.46
C GLU A 66 -21.82 7.03 23.79
N MET A 67 -21.94 8.37 23.78
CA MET A 67 -22.27 9.14 24.98
C MET A 67 -23.61 8.69 25.58
N THR A 68 -24.61 8.54 24.72
CA THR A 68 -25.95 8.11 25.10
C THR A 68 -25.94 6.68 25.65
N ARG A 69 -25.18 5.78 25.02
CA ARG A 69 -24.99 4.40 25.47
C ARG A 69 -24.43 4.35 26.89
N TRP A 70 -23.45 5.17 27.24
CA TRP A 70 -22.88 5.16 28.58
C TRP A 70 -23.75 5.91 29.60
N ALA A 71 -24.35 7.02 29.21
CA ALA A 71 -25.31 7.74 30.06
C ALA A 71 -26.57 6.91 30.38
N ALA A 72 -27.00 6.02 29.50
CA ALA A 72 -28.12 5.10 29.76
C ALA A 72 -27.83 4.06 30.85
N LEU A 73 -26.62 4.01 31.43
CA LEU A 73 -26.36 3.26 32.68
C LEU A 73 -26.78 4.03 33.93
N SER A 74 -26.99 5.34 33.79
CA SER A 74 -27.37 6.26 34.86
C SER A 74 -28.88 6.41 35.05
N GLY A 75 -29.72 5.78 34.20
CA GLY A 75 -31.18 5.97 34.22
C GLY A 75 -31.89 5.33 33.01
N GLU A 76 -33.08 5.84 32.65
CA GLU A 76 -33.82 5.33 31.49
C GLU A 76 -33.02 5.46 30.19
N PRO A 77 -33.15 4.48 29.26
CA PRO A 77 -32.43 4.51 28.00
C PRO A 77 -32.87 5.71 27.17
N ALA A 78 -32.04 6.75 27.12
CA ALA A 78 -32.18 7.77 26.10
C ALA A 78 -31.80 7.15 24.74
N THR A 79 -32.63 7.38 23.73
CA THR A 79 -32.22 7.18 22.33
C THR A 79 -32.02 8.56 21.73
N ALA A 80 -30.81 8.86 21.29
CA ALA A 80 -30.49 10.13 20.65
C ALA A 80 -30.43 9.95 19.13
N LYS A 81 -31.12 10.81 18.38
CA LYS A 81 -31.01 10.88 16.93
C LYS A 81 -30.42 12.22 16.54
N VAL A 82 -29.31 12.17 15.81
CA VAL A 82 -28.63 13.37 15.29
C VAL A 82 -29.18 13.68 13.91
N THR A 83 -29.55 14.94 13.67
CA THR A 83 -30.03 15.41 12.36
C THR A 83 -29.32 16.71 11.99
N PRO A 84 -28.81 16.86 10.75
CA PRO A 84 -28.17 18.10 10.33
C PRO A 84 -29.15 19.29 10.39
N ASN A 85 -28.74 20.37 11.06
CA ASN A 85 -29.51 21.62 11.11
C ASN A 85 -29.17 22.58 9.97
N ASP A 86 -28.07 22.34 9.26
CA ASP A 86 -27.63 23.17 8.15
C ASP A 86 -26.95 22.36 7.03
N ALA A 87 -26.45 23.07 6.01
CA ALA A 87 -25.68 22.48 4.94
C ALA A 87 -24.17 22.39 5.22
N SER A 88 -23.68 23.01 6.29
CA SER A 88 -22.25 23.15 6.57
C SER A 88 -21.63 21.86 7.15
N GLY A 89 -22.45 21.01 7.79
CA GLY A 89 -21.97 19.81 8.45
C GLY A 89 -21.29 20.08 9.80
N VAL A 90 -21.54 21.26 10.40
CA VAL A 90 -21.05 21.58 11.75
C VAL A 90 -22.16 21.87 12.76
N LEU A 91 -23.43 21.93 12.34
CA LEU A 91 -24.57 22.17 13.23
C LEU A 91 -25.60 21.03 13.13
N TYR A 92 -26.01 20.49 14.28
CA TYR A 92 -26.94 19.37 14.35
C TYR A 92 -27.96 19.55 15.47
N ALA A 93 -29.22 19.16 15.23
CA ALA A 93 -30.18 18.90 16.29
C ALA A 93 -30.00 17.48 16.82
N VAL A 94 -30.21 17.31 18.13
CA VAL A 94 -30.14 16.02 18.80
C VAL A 94 -31.49 15.74 19.45
N GLU A 95 -32.34 15.02 18.72
CA GLU A 95 -33.64 14.54 19.19
C GLU A 95 -33.44 13.51 20.32
N GLY A 96 -34.37 13.46 21.27
CA GLY A 96 -34.30 12.58 22.45
C GLY A 96 -33.50 13.15 23.63
N VAL A 97 -32.54 14.04 23.37
CA VAL A 97 -31.80 14.80 24.40
C VAL A 97 -32.19 16.30 24.39
N ALA A 98 -33.01 16.70 23.41
CA ALA A 98 -33.49 18.09 23.21
C ALA A 98 -32.35 19.13 23.24
N GLY A 99 -31.26 18.82 22.52
CA GLY A 99 -30.06 19.65 22.47
C GLY A 99 -29.65 20.01 21.04
N GLU A 100 -28.73 20.97 20.95
CA GLU A 100 -28.02 21.34 19.73
C GLU A 100 -26.54 20.98 19.87
N LEU A 101 -25.96 20.43 18.82
CA LEU A 101 -24.53 20.16 18.70
C LEU A 101 -23.91 21.12 17.68
N ARG A 102 -22.87 21.83 18.10
CA ARG A 102 -22.07 22.69 17.23
C ARG A 102 -20.60 22.25 17.27
N ILE A 103 -20.09 21.80 16.12
CA ILE A 103 -18.68 21.49 15.93
C ILE A 103 -17.93 22.80 15.67
N ALA A 104 -17.24 23.30 16.67
CA ALA A 104 -16.54 24.58 16.63
C ALA A 104 -15.04 24.42 16.36
N GLN A 105 -14.41 23.38 16.89
CA GLN A 105 -12.97 23.16 16.78
C GLN A 105 -12.65 22.07 15.77
N HIS A 106 -13.06 20.84 16.04
CA HIS A 106 -12.99 19.71 15.12
C HIS A 106 -13.95 18.60 15.56
N ILE A 107 -14.27 17.69 14.65
CA ILE A 107 -15.32 16.68 14.85
C ILE A 107 -15.09 15.75 16.07
N TRP A 108 -13.84 15.64 16.54
CA TRP A 108 -13.46 14.82 17.70
C TRP A 108 -13.04 15.64 18.93
N HIS A 109 -13.35 16.94 18.96
CA HIS A 109 -13.06 17.82 20.09
C HIS A 109 -14.06 17.62 21.23
N PRO A 110 -13.69 17.13 22.42
CA PRO A 110 -14.66 16.72 23.44
C PRO A 110 -15.48 17.89 24.00
N GLU A 111 -14.93 19.09 24.08
CA GLU A 111 -15.64 20.27 24.60
C GLU A 111 -16.79 20.73 23.69
N ASP A 112 -16.76 20.38 22.39
CA ASP A 112 -17.87 20.68 21.46
C ASP A 112 -19.12 19.84 21.81
N TYR A 113 -18.94 18.69 22.46
CA TYR A 113 -20.00 17.79 22.92
C TYR A 113 -20.38 17.98 24.40
N LEU A 114 -19.65 18.81 25.15
CA LEU A 114 -19.87 19.04 26.59
C LEU A 114 -21.30 19.49 26.93
N PRO A 115 -21.96 20.39 26.17
CA PRO A 115 -23.35 20.76 26.45
C PRO A 115 -24.30 19.55 26.48
N LEU A 116 -24.15 18.62 25.54
CA LEU A 116 -24.94 17.38 25.50
C LEU A 116 -24.56 16.43 26.64
N ALA A 117 -23.27 16.30 26.94
CA ALA A 117 -22.78 15.47 28.04
C ALA A 117 -23.41 15.88 29.38
N ARG A 118 -23.53 17.19 29.63
CA ARG A 118 -24.18 17.74 30.83
C ARG A 118 -25.65 17.34 30.92
N ILE A 119 -26.40 17.38 29.81
CA ILE A 119 -27.81 16.97 29.77
C ILE A 119 -27.91 15.47 30.09
N LEU A 120 -27.07 14.66 29.45
CA LEU A 120 -27.09 13.21 29.59
C LEU A 120 -26.75 12.74 31.01
N LEU A 121 -25.79 13.38 31.69
CA LEU A 121 -25.37 13.01 33.04
C LEU A 121 -26.16 13.73 34.15
N ALA A 122 -27.10 14.63 33.83
CA ALA A 122 -27.83 15.43 34.82
C ALA A 122 -28.58 14.59 35.87
N LYS A 123 -28.96 13.36 35.53
CA LYS A 123 -29.69 12.42 36.42
C LYS A 123 -28.82 11.30 36.99
N ALA A 124 -27.51 11.34 36.74
CA ALA A 124 -26.66 10.23 37.11
C ALA A 124 -26.48 10.09 38.63
N PRO A 125 -26.58 8.87 39.18
CA PRO A 125 -26.39 8.66 40.59
C PRO A 125 -24.95 9.01 40.98
N PRO A 126 -24.73 9.59 42.18
CA PRO A 126 -23.38 9.76 42.71
C PRO A 126 -22.72 8.39 42.88
N GLY A 127 -21.49 8.25 42.36
CA GLY A 127 -20.76 6.97 42.38
C GLY A 127 -20.48 6.47 43.80
N SER A 128 -20.43 5.15 43.97
CA SER A 128 -20.24 4.49 45.27
C SER A 128 -18.79 4.51 45.77
N SER A 129 -17.82 4.72 44.87
CA SER A 129 -16.41 4.99 45.19
C SER A 129 -15.74 5.67 43.98
N PRO A 130 -15.13 6.86 44.13
CA PRO A 130 -14.46 7.52 43.02
C PRO A 130 -13.18 6.77 42.64
N ALA A 131 -12.85 6.75 41.35
CA ALA A 131 -11.53 6.33 40.89
C ALA A 131 -10.45 7.30 41.34
N SER A 132 -9.21 6.82 41.43
CA SER A 132 -8.05 7.64 41.81
C SER A 132 -7.15 7.96 40.61
N GLU A 133 -6.36 9.03 40.73
CA GLU A 133 -5.33 9.37 39.75
C GLU A 133 -4.27 8.27 39.64
N GLU A 134 -3.92 7.63 40.76
CA GLU A 134 -2.94 6.53 40.80
C GLU A 134 -3.42 5.34 39.98
N GLU A 135 -4.71 4.99 40.06
CA GLU A 135 -5.30 3.95 39.22
C GLU A 135 -5.22 4.32 37.73
N GLY A 136 -5.47 5.59 37.40
CA GLY A 136 -5.31 6.12 36.05
C GLY A 136 -3.86 6.02 35.54
N GLU A 137 -2.89 6.44 36.35
CA GLU A 137 -1.47 6.31 36.01
C GLU A 137 -1.05 4.84 35.85
N ASN A 138 -1.55 3.93 36.68
CA ASN A 138 -1.28 2.50 36.59
C ASN A 138 -1.84 1.90 35.29
N LEU A 139 -3.04 2.33 34.88
CA LEU A 139 -3.61 1.95 33.59
C LEU A 139 -2.76 2.52 32.44
N ALA A 140 -2.44 3.81 32.46
CA ALA A 140 -1.63 4.46 31.43
C ALA A 140 -0.25 3.83 31.29
N ALA A 141 0.40 3.47 32.39
CA ALA A 141 1.68 2.76 32.39
C ALA A 141 1.56 1.35 31.78
N SER A 142 0.47 0.62 32.06
CA SER A 142 0.27 -0.71 31.46
C SER A 142 0.02 -0.64 29.95
N LEU A 143 -0.62 0.42 29.47
CA LEU A 143 -0.91 0.62 28.04
C LEU A 143 0.30 1.11 27.22
N LEU A 144 1.45 1.36 27.86
CA LEU A 144 2.73 1.47 27.16
C LEU A 144 3.11 0.17 26.43
N ASN A 145 2.57 -0.97 26.89
CA ASN A 145 2.70 -2.28 26.26
C ASN A 145 1.32 -2.89 25.97
N PRO A 146 0.61 -2.38 24.93
CA PRO A 146 -0.81 -2.64 24.72
C PRO A 146 -1.08 -3.98 24.02
N LEU A 147 -0.49 -5.07 24.53
CA LEU A 147 -0.81 -6.42 24.08
C LEU A 147 -2.31 -6.70 24.25
N THR A 148 -2.88 -7.53 23.39
CA THR A 148 -4.33 -7.82 23.41
C THR A 148 -4.82 -8.32 24.76
N LEU A 149 -4.09 -9.20 25.43
CA LEU A 149 -4.44 -9.64 26.80
C LEU A 149 -4.41 -8.51 27.83
N VAL A 150 -3.43 -7.59 27.74
CA VAL A 150 -3.36 -6.41 28.62
C VAL A 150 -4.57 -5.52 28.39
N MET A 151 -4.90 -5.23 27.13
CA MET A 151 -6.04 -4.39 26.80
C MET A 151 -7.38 -5.01 27.21
N LEU A 152 -7.58 -6.32 26.99
CA LEU A 152 -8.79 -7.04 27.40
C LEU A 152 -8.96 -7.06 28.93
N ALA A 153 -7.87 -7.24 29.68
CA ALA A 153 -7.90 -7.19 31.14
C ALA A 153 -8.27 -5.78 31.64
N ARG A 154 -7.68 -4.73 31.07
CA ARG A 154 -7.99 -3.33 31.42
C ARG A 154 -9.39 -2.92 31.00
N ASP A 155 -9.84 -3.30 29.80
CA ASP A 155 -11.22 -3.10 29.35
C ASP A 155 -12.22 -3.73 30.33
N THR A 156 -12.00 -4.98 30.74
CA THR A 156 -12.87 -5.68 31.68
C THR A 156 -12.97 -4.95 33.01
N ALA A 157 -11.82 -4.51 33.56
CA ALA A 157 -11.77 -3.79 34.82
C ALA A 157 -12.45 -2.41 34.76
N VAL A 158 -12.13 -1.61 33.74
CA VAL A 158 -12.70 -0.26 33.57
C VAL A 158 -14.19 -0.34 33.30
N SER A 159 -14.64 -1.25 32.44
CA SER A 159 -16.05 -1.44 32.10
C SER A 159 -16.90 -1.83 33.30
N ALA A 160 -16.41 -2.75 34.15
CA ALA A 160 -17.09 -3.15 35.37
C ALA A 160 -17.27 -1.97 36.35
N ARG A 161 -16.23 -1.12 36.48
CA ARG A 161 -16.30 0.07 37.34
C ARG A 161 -17.18 1.16 36.76
N LEU A 162 -17.15 1.40 35.44
CA LEU A 162 -18.06 2.34 34.78
C LEU A 162 -19.52 1.91 34.92
N ALA A 163 -19.79 0.60 34.87
CA ALA A 163 -21.13 0.09 35.12
C ALA A 163 -21.63 0.40 36.55
N ALA A 164 -20.73 0.42 37.53
CA ALA A 164 -21.05 0.77 38.92
C ALA A 164 -21.09 2.28 39.17
N SER A 165 -20.28 3.06 38.46
CA SER A 165 -20.14 4.52 38.62
C SER A 165 -20.14 5.24 37.26
N PRO A 166 -21.29 5.34 36.56
CA PRO A 166 -21.32 5.80 35.17
C PRO A 166 -21.11 7.32 34.96
N ALA A 167 -20.99 8.09 36.03
CA ALA A 167 -20.66 9.52 35.99
C ALA A 167 -19.25 9.82 36.53
N ASP A 168 -18.44 8.80 36.83
CA ASP A 168 -17.08 9.00 37.34
C ASP A 168 -16.16 9.54 36.21
N PRO A 169 -15.65 10.77 36.35
CA PRO A 169 -14.88 11.39 35.28
C PRO A 169 -13.53 10.70 35.03
N LEU A 170 -12.89 10.15 36.06
CA LEU A 170 -11.59 9.48 35.91
C LEU A 170 -11.73 8.12 35.21
N LEU A 171 -12.82 7.39 35.46
CA LEU A 171 -13.12 6.16 34.72
C LEU A 171 -13.41 6.44 33.24
N HIS A 172 -14.10 7.53 32.94
CA HIS A 172 -14.29 7.97 31.56
C HIS A 172 -12.96 8.35 30.88
N GLU A 173 -12.04 9.04 31.56
CA GLU A 173 -10.71 9.30 31.01
C GLU A 173 -9.90 8.01 30.76
N GLN A 174 -9.98 7.02 31.65
CA GLN A 174 -9.36 5.70 31.47
C GLN A 174 -9.94 4.96 30.25
N ALA A 175 -11.26 5.00 30.08
CA ALA A 175 -11.94 4.42 28.93
C ALA A 175 -11.58 5.11 27.61
N ALA A 176 -11.44 6.44 27.64
CA ALA A 176 -10.97 7.21 26.49
C ALA A 176 -9.55 6.80 26.08
N LEU A 177 -8.65 6.63 27.04
CA LEU A 177 -7.28 6.18 26.76
C LEU A 177 -7.26 4.74 26.19
N LEU A 178 -8.11 3.84 26.67
CA LEU A 178 -8.26 2.49 26.09
C LEU A 178 -8.68 2.55 24.62
N CYS A 179 -9.71 3.34 24.29
CA CYS A 179 -10.18 3.53 22.92
C CYS A 179 -9.09 4.15 22.02
N ALA A 180 -8.44 5.22 22.48
CA ALA A 180 -7.37 5.89 21.74
C ALA A 180 -6.13 4.99 21.56
N THR A 181 -5.85 4.10 22.51
CA THR A 181 -4.75 3.12 22.40
C THR A 181 -5.07 2.03 21.37
N MET A 182 -6.33 1.59 21.27
CA MET A 182 -6.77 0.68 20.22
C MET A 182 -6.64 1.32 18.84
N ALA A 183 -7.07 2.58 18.70
CA ALA A 183 -6.86 3.38 17.50
C ALA A 183 -5.36 3.52 17.16
N TYR A 184 -4.50 3.64 18.17
CA TYR A 184 -3.06 3.74 18.00
C TYR A 184 -2.42 2.45 17.48
N ARG A 185 -2.98 1.26 17.77
CA ARG A 185 -2.49 -0.02 17.25
C ARG A 185 -2.91 -0.30 15.80
N GLU A 186 -3.93 0.40 15.30
CA GLU A 186 -4.44 0.19 13.94
C GLU A 186 -3.34 0.39 12.87
N ALA A 187 -3.13 -0.64 12.06
CA ALA A 187 -2.14 -0.72 10.99
C ALA A 187 -2.61 -1.67 9.86
N ALA A 188 -3.92 -1.71 9.59
CA ALA A 188 -4.47 -2.57 8.53
C ALA A 188 -4.27 -1.99 7.11
N GLY A 189 -3.23 -1.19 6.86
CA GLY A 189 -2.90 -0.62 5.56
C GLY A 189 -4.11 0.05 4.90
N ARG A 190 -4.54 -0.44 3.73
CA ARG A 190 -5.70 0.15 3.02
C ARG A 190 -7.02 -0.04 3.75
N PHE A 191 -7.13 -1.08 4.60
CA PHE A 191 -8.30 -1.36 5.42
C PHE A 191 -8.30 -0.57 6.74
N CYS A 192 -7.21 0.13 7.08
CA CYS A 192 -7.07 0.90 8.31
C CYS A 192 -8.27 1.84 8.53
N ASP A 193 -8.87 1.79 9.73
CA ASP A 193 -9.95 2.69 10.14
C ASP A 193 -9.95 2.89 11.66
N ALA A 194 -9.55 4.08 12.10
CA ALA A 194 -9.55 4.50 13.50
C ALA A 194 -10.78 5.32 13.90
N ARG A 195 -11.69 5.63 12.97
CA ARG A 195 -12.73 6.66 13.17
C ARG A 195 -13.68 6.32 14.32
N ARG A 196 -14.06 5.05 14.46
CA ARG A 196 -14.99 4.60 15.51
C ARG A 196 -14.36 4.66 16.90
N GLU A 197 -13.09 4.30 17.00
CA GLU A 197 -12.31 4.35 18.23
C GLU A 197 -12.06 5.80 18.66
N LEU A 198 -11.81 6.71 17.70
CA LEU A 198 -11.76 8.16 17.96
C LEU A 198 -13.11 8.70 18.43
N CYS A 199 -14.22 8.33 17.78
CA CYS A 199 -15.56 8.72 18.24
C CYS A 199 -15.83 8.27 19.69
N ALA A 200 -15.46 7.04 20.03
CA ALA A 200 -15.62 6.52 21.38
C ALA A 200 -14.73 7.24 22.41
N ALA A 201 -13.46 7.49 22.07
CA ALA A 201 -12.56 8.24 22.93
C ALA A 201 -13.09 9.67 23.20
N THR A 202 -13.54 10.37 22.16
CA THR A 202 -14.17 11.70 22.28
C THR A 202 -15.41 11.66 23.17
N ALA A 203 -16.29 10.67 22.98
CA ALA A 203 -17.51 10.50 23.79
C ALA A 203 -17.18 10.37 25.29
N HIS A 204 -16.22 9.51 25.62
CA HIS A 204 -15.78 9.33 27.01
C HIS A 204 -15.13 10.62 27.57
N LEU A 205 -14.28 11.31 26.81
CA LEU A 205 -13.71 12.59 27.27
C LEU A 205 -14.79 13.67 27.49
N ALA A 206 -15.80 13.76 26.63
CA ALA A 206 -16.91 14.70 26.80
C ALA A 206 -17.71 14.42 28.08
N LEU A 207 -17.96 13.15 28.39
CA LEU A 207 -18.60 12.74 29.66
C LEU A 207 -17.70 13.06 30.87
N ALA A 208 -16.40 12.80 30.80
CA ALA A 208 -15.45 13.16 31.85
C ALA A 208 -15.43 14.65 32.16
N ARG A 209 -15.54 15.49 31.13
CA ARG A 209 -15.54 16.97 31.25
C ARG A 209 -16.69 17.54 32.06
N VAL A 210 -17.78 16.79 32.25
CA VAL A 210 -18.91 17.22 33.10
C VAL A 210 -18.48 17.32 34.57
N GLY A 211 -17.79 16.28 35.07
CA GLY A 211 -17.31 16.24 36.45
C GLY A 211 -15.91 16.83 36.63
N ARG A 212 -15.16 17.01 35.53
CA ARG A 212 -13.74 17.40 35.59
C ARG A 212 -13.33 18.33 34.43
N PRO A 213 -13.30 19.66 34.65
CA PRO A 213 -12.92 20.62 33.61
C PRO A 213 -11.48 20.45 33.11
N VAL A 214 -10.54 20.12 34.00
CA VAL A 214 -9.12 19.93 33.65
C VAL A 214 -8.80 18.44 33.60
N PRO A 215 -8.36 17.87 32.47
CA PRO A 215 -8.13 16.43 32.37
C PRO A 215 -7.07 15.93 33.35
N GLY A 216 -7.27 14.74 33.88
CA GLY A 216 -6.23 13.93 34.51
C GLY A 216 -5.23 13.41 33.48
N ILE A 217 -4.31 12.55 33.92
CA ILE A 217 -3.24 12.05 33.05
C ILE A 217 -3.77 11.21 31.88
N CYS A 218 -4.75 10.33 32.11
CA CYS A 218 -5.37 9.54 31.05
C CYS A 218 -6.08 10.44 30.04
N GLY A 219 -6.83 11.44 30.50
CA GLY A 219 -7.51 12.38 29.63
C GLY A 219 -6.56 13.18 28.74
N ARG A 220 -5.41 13.62 29.29
CA ARG A 220 -4.39 14.34 28.51
C ARG A 220 -3.72 13.47 27.45
N ILE A 221 -3.36 12.22 27.79
CA ILE A 221 -2.77 11.28 26.82
C ILE A 221 -3.79 10.96 25.72
N ALA A 222 -5.04 10.66 26.08
CA ALA A 222 -6.10 10.36 25.12
C ALA A 222 -6.37 11.53 24.16
N LEU A 223 -6.40 12.77 24.66
CA LEU A 223 -6.57 13.95 23.82
C LEU A 223 -5.39 14.12 22.84
N ALA A 224 -4.16 13.99 23.32
CA ALA A 224 -2.97 14.07 22.49
C ALA A 224 -2.94 12.98 21.40
N LEU A 225 -3.42 11.76 21.71
CA LEU A 225 -3.59 10.69 20.72
C LEU A 225 -4.67 11.01 19.69
N ILE A 226 -5.81 11.58 20.10
CA ILE A 226 -6.88 12.00 19.18
C ILE A 226 -6.33 13.05 18.19
N ASP A 227 -5.59 14.04 18.68
CA ASP A 227 -4.98 15.05 17.82
C ASP A 227 -3.97 14.42 16.85
N ALA A 228 -3.07 13.56 17.33
CA ALA A 228 -2.08 12.91 16.46
C ALA A 228 -2.72 12.00 15.39
N LEU A 229 -3.71 11.19 15.77
CA LEU A 229 -4.38 10.24 14.88
C LEU A 229 -5.36 10.92 13.91
N SER A 230 -5.86 12.11 14.23
CA SER A 230 -6.65 12.95 13.32
C SER A 230 -5.80 13.90 12.46
N GLN A 231 -4.47 13.73 12.48
CA GLN A 231 -3.50 14.56 11.78
C GLN A 231 -3.61 16.05 12.15
N ARG A 232 -3.87 16.37 13.43
CA ARG A 232 -3.76 17.72 13.99
C ARG A 232 -2.42 17.88 14.68
N GLU A 233 -1.34 17.73 13.90
CA GLU A 233 0.03 17.63 14.40
C GLU A 233 0.44 18.81 15.29
N VAL A 234 0.07 20.04 14.92
CA VAL A 234 0.39 21.24 15.74
C VAL A 234 -0.26 21.15 17.13
N ALA A 235 -1.52 20.72 17.19
CA ALA A 235 -2.22 20.54 18.46
C ALA A 235 -1.67 19.35 19.25
N ALA A 236 -1.35 18.24 18.58
CA ALA A 236 -0.75 17.07 19.18
C ALA A 236 0.59 17.41 19.86
N LEU A 237 1.47 18.16 19.17
CA LEU A 237 2.75 18.60 19.71
C LEU A 237 2.59 19.53 20.90
N ALA A 238 1.64 20.46 20.86
CA ALA A 238 1.31 21.31 22.00
C ALA A 238 0.79 20.48 23.20
N ALA A 239 -0.03 19.46 22.95
CA ALA A 239 -0.55 18.58 24.01
C ALA A 239 0.55 17.70 24.63
N VAL A 240 1.48 17.21 23.82
CA VAL A 240 2.66 16.42 24.24
C VAL A 240 3.53 17.19 25.24
N GLU A 241 3.67 18.51 25.09
CA GLU A 241 4.44 19.34 26.02
C GLU A 241 3.88 19.31 27.45
N THR A 242 2.59 19.03 27.60
CA THR A 242 1.95 18.90 28.92
C THR A 242 2.19 17.54 29.58
N LEU A 243 2.64 16.53 28.82
CA LEU A 243 2.87 15.17 29.32
C LEU A 243 4.24 15.04 30.02
N PRO A 244 4.37 14.13 31.01
CA PRO A 244 5.63 13.90 31.71
C PRO A 244 6.78 13.59 30.75
N ALA A 245 7.88 14.34 30.84
CA ALA A 245 9.08 14.10 30.04
C ALA A 245 9.96 12.96 30.60
N THR A 246 9.80 12.64 31.89
CA THR A 246 10.56 11.62 32.61
C THR A 246 9.63 10.70 33.39
N GLY A 247 10.19 9.60 33.92
CA GLY A 247 9.45 8.63 34.72
C GLY A 247 8.62 7.65 33.89
N ARG A 248 7.74 6.91 34.58
CA ARG A 248 7.05 5.73 34.04
C ARG A 248 6.07 6.00 32.89
N LEU A 249 5.72 7.25 32.60
CA LEU A 249 4.80 7.63 31.53
C LEU A 249 5.47 8.39 30.38
N ALA A 250 6.79 8.61 30.45
CA ALA A 250 7.54 9.36 29.42
C ALA A 250 7.44 8.73 28.02
N GLY A 251 7.20 7.43 27.94
CA GLY A 251 7.01 6.73 26.67
C GLY A 251 5.82 7.26 25.85
N TRP A 252 4.74 7.71 26.50
CA TRP A 252 3.60 8.33 25.80
C TRP A 252 3.99 9.63 25.09
N ARG A 253 4.77 10.48 25.78
CA ARG A 253 5.25 11.74 25.21
C ARG A 253 6.06 11.48 23.93
N ARG A 254 7.02 10.55 23.98
CA ARG A 254 7.89 10.21 22.84
C ARG A 254 7.12 9.54 21.71
N ALA A 255 6.24 8.59 22.01
CA ALA A 255 5.45 7.87 21.01
C ALA A 255 4.48 8.79 20.26
N ILE A 256 3.82 9.73 20.95
CA ILE A 256 2.89 10.67 20.33
C ILE A 256 3.65 11.73 19.51
N HIS A 257 4.76 12.25 20.04
CA HIS A 257 5.63 13.16 19.30
C HIS A 257 6.06 12.54 17.96
N LEU A 258 6.60 11.33 18.00
CA LEU A 258 7.05 10.63 16.80
C LEU A 258 5.89 10.30 15.85
N ARG A 259 4.71 9.94 16.38
CA ARG A 259 3.51 9.72 15.55
C ARG A 259 3.04 10.99 14.84
N ALA A 260 3.19 12.15 15.46
CA ALA A 260 2.78 13.43 14.89
C ALA A 260 3.78 14.00 13.87
N THR A 261 5.09 13.75 14.03
CA THR A 261 6.11 14.32 13.13
C THR A 261 6.61 13.34 12.07
N GLY A 262 6.58 12.03 12.35
CA GLY A 262 7.25 11.01 11.54
C GLY A 262 8.79 11.10 11.54
N ASN A 263 9.38 12.05 12.28
CA ASN A 263 10.81 12.31 12.23
C ASN A 263 11.60 11.27 13.05
N TRP A 264 11.90 10.16 12.41
CA TRP A 264 12.61 9.02 13.03
C TRP A 264 14.05 9.38 13.44
N VAL A 265 14.69 10.37 12.79
CA VAL A 265 16.06 10.81 13.10
C VAL A 265 16.15 11.46 14.47
N GLN A 266 15.08 12.12 14.92
CA GLN A 266 15.00 12.73 16.25
C GLN A 266 14.58 11.74 17.34
N SER A 267 14.24 10.50 16.97
CA SER A 267 13.83 9.46 17.91
C SER A 267 14.92 8.40 18.06
N THR A 268 15.74 8.52 19.10
CA THR A 268 16.58 7.39 19.53
C THR A 268 15.74 6.48 20.41
N ILE A 269 15.45 5.28 19.94
CA ILE A 269 14.77 4.26 20.75
C ILE A 269 15.81 3.62 21.68
N GLU A 270 15.74 3.97 22.96
CA GLU A 270 16.61 3.40 23.99
C GLU A 270 16.32 1.91 24.21
N ARG A 271 17.34 1.17 24.65
CA ARG A 271 17.17 -0.22 25.09
C ARG A 271 16.16 -0.25 26.25
N GLY A 272 15.07 -0.99 26.08
CA GLY A 272 13.98 -1.06 27.06
C GLY A 272 12.86 -0.05 26.84
N ALA A 273 12.85 0.68 25.72
CA ALA A 273 11.70 1.47 25.30
C ALA A 273 10.41 0.62 25.25
N SER A 274 9.27 1.25 25.57
CA SER A 274 7.99 0.56 25.56
C SER A 274 7.50 0.19 24.17
N MET A 275 6.56 -0.77 24.08
CA MET A 275 5.99 -1.20 22.80
C MET A 275 5.39 -0.04 22.01
N ILE A 276 4.69 0.92 22.63
CA ILE A 276 4.13 2.06 21.87
C ILE A 276 5.20 2.93 21.22
N GLU A 277 6.36 3.10 21.85
CA GLU A 277 7.48 3.87 21.30
C GLU A 277 8.09 3.12 20.12
N GLN A 278 8.26 1.81 20.29
CA GLN A 278 8.72 0.90 19.24
C GLN A 278 7.75 0.87 18.05
N LEU A 279 6.43 0.86 18.28
CA LEU A 279 5.42 0.95 17.22
C LEU A 279 5.50 2.29 16.47
N ALA A 280 5.67 3.40 17.19
CA ALA A 280 5.83 4.72 16.59
C ALA A 280 7.04 4.75 15.65
N HIS A 281 8.16 4.21 16.11
CA HIS A 281 9.42 4.19 15.38
C HIS A 281 9.39 3.25 14.19
N CYS A 282 8.87 2.04 14.37
CA CYS A 282 8.65 1.07 13.30
C CYS A 282 7.81 1.68 12.17
N ARG A 283 6.70 2.38 12.51
CA ARG A 283 5.90 3.09 11.50
C ARG A 283 6.67 4.20 10.82
N ALA A 284 7.39 5.03 11.57
CA ALA A 284 8.16 6.12 10.98
C ALA A 284 9.22 5.60 9.99
N LEU A 285 9.92 4.51 10.32
CA LEU A 285 10.82 3.84 9.38
C LEU A 285 10.06 3.29 8.17
N ALA A 286 8.95 2.57 8.37
CA ALA A 286 8.19 1.97 7.27
C ALA A 286 7.67 3.01 6.26
N TYR A 287 7.19 4.17 6.74
CA TYR A 287 6.65 5.24 5.91
C TYR A 287 7.72 6.16 5.30
N HIS A 288 8.88 6.34 5.94
CA HIS A 288 9.86 7.35 5.54
C HIS A 288 11.20 6.79 5.03
N GLN A 289 11.50 5.52 5.29
CA GLN A 289 12.71 4.82 4.85
C GLN A 289 12.40 3.59 3.99
N GLY A 290 11.40 2.79 4.37
CA GLY A 290 11.01 1.57 3.66
C GLY A 290 11.19 0.31 4.50
N ASP A 291 10.91 -0.85 3.90
CA ASP A 291 10.85 -2.13 4.61
C ASP A 291 12.23 -2.65 5.00
N ALA A 292 13.27 -2.50 4.17
CA ALA A 292 14.64 -2.92 4.48
C ALA A 292 15.16 -2.31 5.79
N ALA A 293 15.09 -0.98 5.93
CA ALA A 293 15.49 -0.27 7.15
C ALA A 293 14.64 -0.68 8.37
N THR A 294 13.33 -0.86 8.15
CA THR A 294 12.39 -1.29 9.20
C THR A 294 12.74 -2.67 9.74
N VAL A 295 13.04 -3.62 8.85
CA VAL A 295 13.36 -5.01 9.22
C VAL A 295 14.74 -5.11 9.87
N ALA A 296 15.73 -4.38 9.35
CA ALA A 296 17.05 -4.27 9.98
C ALA A 296 16.93 -3.75 11.42
N TRP A 297 16.06 -2.75 11.65
CA TRP A 297 15.77 -2.28 13.00
C TRP A 297 15.06 -3.34 13.85
N LEU A 298 14.05 -4.04 13.33
CA LEU A 298 13.35 -5.11 14.05
C LEU A 298 14.30 -6.23 14.50
N ASP A 299 15.24 -6.62 13.65
CA ASP A 299 16.21 -7.68 13.95
C ASP A 299 17.22 -7.26 15.02
N LEU A 300 17.58 -5.98 15.04
CA LEU A 300 18.45 -5.41 16.07
C LEU A 300 17.71 -5.18 17.40
N ALA A 301 16.49 -4.63 17.33
CA ALA A 301 15.70 -4.23 18.48
C ALA A 301 15.11 -5.45 19.22
N GLN A 302 14.82 -6.53 18.49
CA GLN A 302 14.19 -7.76 18.99
C GLN A 302 12.98 -7.46 19.89
N PRO A 303 11.95 -6.80 19.34
CA PRO A 303 10.80 -6.38 20.13
C PRO A 303 10.00 -7.58 20.66
N ILE A 304 9.12 -7.32 21.62
CA ILE A 304 8.18 -8.32 22.12
C ILE A 304 7.35 -8.88 20.96
N SER A 305 7.15 -10.21 20.93
CA SER A 305 6.37 -10.84 19.85
C SER A 305 4.93 -10.33 19.84
N ALA A 306 4.52 -9.78 18.69
CA ALA A 306 3.18 -9.26 18.43
C ALA A 306 2.95 -9.18 16.91
N PRO A 307 1.72 -9.40 16.41
CA PRO A 307 1.40 -9.28 14.98
C PRO A 307 1.55 -7.83 14.47
N ASP A 308 1.54 -6.84 15.36
CA ASP A 308 1.68 -5.42 15.06
C ASP A 308 2.91 -5.10 14.18
N TRP A 309 4.04 -5.80 14.37
CA TRP A 309 5.25 -5.57 13.57
C TRP A 309 5.03 -5.94 12.12
N GLY A 310 4.44 -7.12 11.90
CA GLY A 310 4.05 -7.53 10.55
C GLY A 310 3.03 -6.57 9.96
N TRP A 311 2.06 -6.08 10.75
CA TRP A 311 1.01 -5.17 10.26
C TRP A 311 1.65 -3.92 9.66
N ILE A 312 2.54 -3.29 10.41
CA ILE A 312 3.27 -2.08 10.02
C ILE A 312 4.13 -2.32 8.78
N VAL A 313 4.96 -3.38 8.77
CA VAL A 313 5.84 -3.69 7.63
C VAL A 313 5.05 -3.88 6.34
N CYS A 314 3.85 -4.48 6.41
CA CYS A 314 3.03 -4.70 5.23
C CYS A 314 2.15 -3.51 4.82
N GLU A 315 2.21 -2.34 5.48
CA GLU A 315 1.47 -1.14 5.05
C GLU A 315 2.07 -0.51 3.79
N THR A 316 3.39 -0.56 3.62
CA THR A 316 4.12 0.17 2.56
C THR A 316 4.66 -0.72 1.44
N GLY A 317 4.28 -2.01 1.42
CA GLY A 317 4.78 -3.01 0.49
C GLY A 317 5.93 -3.84 1.07
N VAL A 318 6.26 -4.97 0.44
CA VAL A 318 7.31 -5.88 0.94
C VAL A 318 8.20 -6.38 -0.20
N SER A 319 9.50 -6.46 0.08
CA SER A 319 10.49 -7.16 -0.76
C SER A 319 10.22 -8.67 -0.82
N VAL A 320 10.98 -9.41 -1.64
CA VAL A 320 10.83 -10.87 -1.75
C VAL A 320 11.07 -11.54 -0.39
N GLU A 321 12.18 -11.21 0.26
CA GLU A 321 12.57 -11.78 1.56
C GLU A 321 11.58 -11.40 2.66
N ASN A 322 11.19 -10.13 2.72
CA ASN A 322 10.25 -9.64 3.73
C ASN A 322 8.82 -10.18 3.49
N GLY A 323 8.45 -10.46 2.24
CA GLY A 323 7.18 -11.09 1.91
C GLY A 323 7.07 -12.53 2.43
N HIS A 324 8.17 -13.29 2.40
CA HIS A 324 8.20 -14.61 3.04
C HIS A 324 7.98 -14.52 4.55
N ARG A 325 8.67 -13.58 5.21
CA ARG A 325 8.61 -13.40 6.67
C ARG A 325 7.26 -12.84 7.14
N PHE A 326 6.86 -11.69 6.62
CA PHE A 326 5.74 -10.92 7.19
C PHE A 326 4.43 -11.05 6.41
N ALA A 327 4.46 -11.31 5.10
CA ALA A 327 3.22 -11.48 4.34
C ALA A 327 2.69 -12.91 4.47
N ARG A 328 3.37 -13.91 3.87
CA ARG A 328 2.92 -15.31 3.96
C ARG A 328 3.22 -15.93 5.32
N GLY A 329 4.41 -15.70 5.87
CA GLY A 329 4.84 -16.24 7.16
C GLY A 329 4.09 -15.66 8.36
N GLY A 330 3.72 -14.38 8.29
CA GLY A 330 3.00 -13.68 9.36
C GLY A 330 1.52 -14.05 9.52
N LEU A 331 0.94 -14.85 8.62
CA LEU A 331 -0.48 -15.23 8.72
C LEU A 331 -0.80 -16.03 9.99
N GLU A 332 0.14 -16.82 10.51
CA GLU A 332 -0.09 -17.58 11.74
C GLU A 332 -0.22 -16.65 12.95
N GLU A 333 0.56 -15.56 12.99
CA GLU A 333 0.47 -14.54 14.04
C GLU A 333 -0.90 -13.82 14.03
N GLU A 334 -1.48 -13.58 12.84
CA GLU A 334 -2.84 -13.04 12.71
C GLU A 334 -3.88 -13.98 13.34
N PHE A 335 -3.75 -15.28 13.09
CA PHE A 335 -4.68 -16.27 13.63
C PHE A 335 -4.48 -16.50 15.12
N GLU A 336 -3.25 -16.39 15.63
CA GLU A 336 -2.97 -16.50 17.07
C GLU A 336 -3.58 -15.34 17.86
N GLU A 337 -3.54 -14.12 17.33
CA GLU A 337 -4.21 -12.96 17.93
C GLU A 337 -5.73 -13.17 17.98
N LEU A 338 -6.32 -13.75 16.94
CA LEU A 338 -7.74 -14.11 16.90
C LEU A 338 -8.09 -15.23 17.89
N ARG A 339 -7.23 -16.26 18.02
CA ARG A 339 -7.37 -17.33 19.03
C ARG A 339 -7.33 -16.76 20.44
N THR A 340 -6.43 -15.81 20.69
CA THR A 340 -6.33 -15.12 21.98
C THR A 340 -7.64 -14.44 22.35
N LEU A 341 -8.23 -13.65 21.42
CA LEU A 341 -9.55 -13.05 21.65
C LEU A 341 -10.62 -14.11 21.89
N TRP A 342 -10.66 -15.16 21.06
CA TRP A 342 -11.62 -16.25 21.15
C TRP A 342 -11.58 -16.93 22.50
N GLN A 343 -10.40 -17.32 22.98
CA GLN A 343 -10.24 -18.02 24.25
C GLN A 343 -10.69 -17.15 25.42
N GLN A 344 -10.46 -15.84 25.38
CA GLN A 344 -10.93 -14.91 26.41
C GLN A 344 -12.46 -14.76 26.43
N VAL A 345 -13.10 -14.78 25.25
CA VAL A 345 -14.55 -14.59 25.13
C VAL A 345 -15.32 -15.89 25.37
N GLN A 346 -14.91 -16.98 24.70
CA GLN A 346 -15.61 -18.26 24.67
C GLN A 346 -15.14 -19.25 25.74
N ARG A 347 -14.00 -18.97 26.40
CA ARG A 347 -13.40 -19.84 27.43
C ARG A 347 -13.14 -21.28 26.96
N ARG A 348 -12.84 -21.44 25.68
CA ARG A 348 -12.43 -22.69 25.04
C ARG A 348 -11.46 -22.41 23.91
N ASP A 349 -10.75 -23.43 23.46
CA ASP A 349 -9.86 -23.33 22.31
C ASP A 349 -10.67 -23.19 21.01
N MET A 350 -10.03 -22.60 19.99
CA MET A 350 -10.61 -22.33 18.68
C MET A 350 -10.22 -23.43 17.70
N ASP A 351 -11.19 -24.02 17.01
CA ASP A 351 -10.93 -24.92 15.88
C ASP A 351 -11.06 -24.20 14.52
N GLN A 352 -10.87 -24.94 13.43
CA GLN A 352 -10.95 -24.36 12.08
C GLN A 352 -12.38 -23.93 11.68
N ALA A 353 -13.41 -24.58 12.22
CA ALA A 353 -14.81 -24.22 11.94
C ALA A 353 -15.21 -22.93 12.66
N ASP A 354 -14.55 -22.62 13.77
CA ASP A 354 -14.78 -21.40 14.56
C ASP A 354 -14.24 -20.11 13.90
N LEU A 355 -13.35 -20.20 12.91
CA LEU A 355 -12.64 -19.05 12.32
C LEU A 355 -13.58 -17.93 11.87
N THR A 356 -14.64 -18.25 11.12
CA THR A 356 -15.62 -17.25 10.69
C THR A 356 -16.37 -16.68 11.89
N ALA A 357 -16.79 -17.54 12.84
CA ALA A 357 -17.56 -17.10 14.00
C ALA A 357 -16.77 -16.11 14.85
N ALA A 358 -15.46 -16.33 15.03
CA ALA A 358 -14.55 -15.45 15.78
C ALA A 358 -14.52 -14.01 15.24
N LEU A 359 -14.75 -13.84 13.93
CA LEU A 359 -14.72 -12.54 13.23
C LEU A 359 -16.08 -11.83 13.22
N THR A 360 -17.11 -12.50 13.71
CA THR A 360 -18.47 -11.96 13.85
C THR A 360 -18.92 -11.93 15.30
N LEU A 361 -17.99 -12.11 16.26
CA LEU A 361 -18.32 -12.06 17.68
C LEU A 361 -18.92 -10.70 18.04
N SER A 362 -19.86 -10.75 18.97
CA SER A 362 -20.52 -9.57 19.52
C SER A 362 -20.78 -9.78 21.00
N ASP A 363 -20.99 -8.69 21.73
CA ASP A 363 -21.32 -8.76 23.15
C ASP A 363 -22.66 -9.48 23.36
N GLU A 364 -22.79 -10.29 24.43
CA GLU A 364 -24.07 -10.88 24.81
C GLU A 364 -25.10 -9.78 25.12
N LYS A 365 -26.27 -9.86 24.47
CA LYS A 365 -27.37 -8.91 24.70
C LYS A 365 -27.73 -8.86 26.19
N GLY A 366 -27.63 -7.68 26.79
CA GLY A 366 -28.14 -7.37 28.13
C GLY A 366 -27.27 -7.77 29.33
N LYS A 367 -26.06 -8.33 29.14
CA LYS A 367 -25.27 -8.90 30.25
C LYS A 367 -23.99 -8.15 30.64
N SER A 368 -23.42 -7.30 29.79
CA SER A 368 -22.30 -6.42 30.17
C SER A 368 -22.03 -5.37 29.08
N ARG A 369 -21.90 -4.08 29.44
CA ARG A 369 -21.44 -3.03 28.52
C ARG A 369 -19.92 -2.90 28.65
N ARG A 370 -19.18 -3.24 27.59
CA ARG A 370 -17.72 -3.05 27.50
C ARG A 370 -17.36 -1.75 26.78
N VAL A 371 -16.29 -1.09 27.23
CA VAL A 371 -15.66 0.08 26.57
C VAL A 371 -15.15 -0.35 25.20
N LEU A 372 -14.36 -1.42 25.15
CA LEU A 372 -13.96 -2.09 23.93
C LEU A 372 -14.87 -3.32 23.72
N SER A 373 -16.07 -3.08 23.17
CA SER A 373 -17.00 -4.16 22.82
C SER A 373 -16.32 -5.27 22.02
N ILE A 374 -16.74 -6.52 22.20
CA ILE A 374 -16.21 -7.65 21.42
C ILE A 374 -16.41 -7.42 19.91
N LYS A 375 -17.51 -6.77 19.52
CA LYS A 375 -17.75 -6.38 18.12
C LYS A 375 -16.66 -5.45 17.56
N ARG A 376 -16.12 -4.52 18.38
CA ARG A 376 -15.02 -3.64 17.97
C ARG A 376 -13.72 -4.43 17.79
N TRP A 377 -13.41 -5.34 18.71
CA TRP A 377 -12.26 -6.25 18.59
C TRP A 377 -12.35 -7.11 17.33
N SER A 378 -13.48 -7.74 17.06
CA SER A 378 -13.68 -8.54 15.84
C SER A 378 -13.54 -7.70 14.58
N ALA A 379 -14.10 -6.48 14.55
CA ALA A 379 -13.95 -5.60 13.40
C ALA A 379 -12.50 -5.14 13.18
N PHE A 380 -11.76 -4.85 14.26
CA PHE A 380 -10.33 -4.52 14.22
C PHE A 380 -9.51 -5.67 13.64
N LEU A 381 -9.69 -6.89 14.15
CA LEU A 381 -8.98 -8.06 13.63
C LEU A 381 -9.41 -8.44 12.21
N ASP A 382 -10.68 -8.19 11.83
CA ASP A 382 -11.15 -8.43 10.47
C ASP A 382 -10.44 -7.54 9.44
N ARG A 383 -10.21 -6.26 9.78
CA ARG A 383 -9.46 -5.31 8.92
C ARG A 383 -8.01 -5.75 8.73
N HIS A 384 -7.29 -6.06 9.83
CA HIS A 384 -5.89 -6.46 9.76
C HIS A 384 -5.70 -7.76 8.97
N ARG A 385 -6.54 -8.77 9.24
CA ARG A 385 -6.53 -10.03 8.48
C ARG A 385 -6.87 -9.81 7.01
N ALA A 386 -7.86 -8.98 6.69
CA ALA A 386 -8.23 -8.68 5.31
C ALA A 386 -7.04 -8.06 4.55
N HIS A 387 -6.34 -7.10 5.16
CA HIS A 387 -5.12 -6.51 4.60
C HIS A 387 -4.02 -7.57 4.42
N ARG A 388 -3.74 -8.37 5.46
CA ARG A 388 -2.70 -9.42 5.39
C ARG A 388 -2.97 -10.42 4.27
N LEU A 389 -4.21 -10.89 4.13
CA LEU A 389 -4.59 -11.85 3.09
C LEU A 389 -4.37 -11.27 1.68
N VAL A 390 -4.68 -9.99 1.48
CA VAL A 390 -4.42 -9.30 0.21
C VAL A 390 -2.93 -9.19 -0.07
N VAL A 391 -2.12 -8.76 0.91
CA VAL A 391 -0.67 -8.64 0.74
C VAL A 391 -0.02 -10.02 0.52
N ALA A 392 -0.41 -11.05 1.28
CA ALA A 392 0.11 -12.40 1.14
C ALA A 392 -0.24 -13.04 -0.21
N HIS A 393 -1.48 -12.87 -0.69
CA HIS A 393 -1.86 -13.36 -2.01
C HIS A 393 -1.09 -12.65 -3.12
N ASN A 394 -1.01 -11.32 -3.07
CA ASN A 394 -0.25 -10.55 -4.06
C ASN A 394 1.23 -10.95 -4.07
N PHE A 395 1.81 -11.15 -2.88
CA PHE A 395 3.16 -11.64 -2.73
C PHE A 395 3.33 -13.02 -3.39
N CYS A 396 2.53 -14.02 -3.00
CA CYS A 396 2.62 -15.37 -3.58
C CYS A 396 2.42 -15.35 -5.10
N GLN A 397 1.42 -14.62 -5.60
CA GLN A 397 1.02 -14.62 -7.00
C GLN A 397 1.98 -13.84 -7.91
N TYR A 398 2.42 -12.65 -7.49
CA TYR A 398 3.11 -11.70 -8.38
C TYR A 398 4.57 -11.43 -8.00
N THR A 399 4.92 -11.58 -6.73
CA THR A 399 6.29 -11.32 -6.26
C THR A 399 7.11 -12.60 -6.20
N TRP A 400 6.60 -13.64 -5.56
CA TRP A 400 7.24 -14.95 -5.45
C TRP A 400 6.97 -15.83 -6.68
N GLY A 401 5.79 -15.71 -7.28
CA GLY A 401 5.38 -16.51 -8.44
C GLY A 401 4.97 -17.94 -8.09
N ASP A 402 4.59 -18.20 -6.84
CA ASP A 402 4.04 -19.48 -6.39
C ASP A 402 2.51 -19.49 -6.52
N GLY A 403 2.04 -19.99 -7.67
CA GLY A 403 0.63 -20.09 -7.99
C GLY A 403 -0.15 -21.05 -7.08
N ASP A 404 0.51 -22.06 -6.51
CA ASP A 404 -0.09 -23.04 -5.60
C ASP A 404 -0.27 -22.43 -4.21
N ALA A 405 0.75 -21.75 -3.67
CA ALA A 405 0.60 -20.99 -2.43
C ALA A 405 -0.47 -19.88 -2.57
N ALA A 406 -0.52 -19.21 -3.72
CA ALA A 406 -1.58 -18.24 -4.00
C ALA A 406 -2.97 -18.91 -4.09
N LYS A 407 -3.04 -20.16 -4.57
CA LYS A 407 -4.28 -20.95 -4.62
C LYS A 407 -4.74 -21.36 -3.23
N GLU A 408 -3.84 -21.79 -2.34
CA GLU A 408 -4.17 -22.11 -0.94
C GLU A 408 -4.86 -20.93 -0.24
N LEU A 409 -4.35 -19.72 -0.45
CA LEU A 409 -4.95 -18.50 0.12
C LEU A 409 -6.34 -18.22 -0.46
N ARG A 410 -6.53 -18.47 -1.77
CA ARG A 410 -7.86 -18.37 -2.40
C ARG A 410 -8.83 -19.40 -1.82
N ASP A 411 -8.39 -20.64 -1.60
CA ASP A 411 -9.21 -21.71 -1.04
C ASP A 411 -9.59 -21.44 0.42
N LEU A 412 -8.65 -20.91 1.23
CA LEU A 412 -8.91 -20.45 2.59
C LEU A 412 -10.00 -19.36 2.62
N CYS A 413 -9.92 -18.40 1.69
CA CYS A 413 -10.90 -17.34 1.55
C CYS A 413 -12.22 -17.83 0.94
N ALA A 414 -12.21 -18.90 0.14
CA ALA A 414 -13.38 -19.53 -0.46
C ALA A 414 -14.13 -20.46 0.50
N GLY A 415 -13.44 -21.04 1.49
CA GLY A 415 -13.97 -21.98 2.47
C GLY A 415 -14.05 -21.38 3.88
N PRO A 416 -13.08 -21.65 4.79
CA PRO A 416 -13.19 -21.31 6.22
C PRO A 416 -13.49 -19.84 6.55
N LEU A 417 -13.11 -18.91 5.68
CA LEU A 417 -13.32 -17.47 5.89
C LEU A 417 -14.43 -16.88 5.00
N ALA A 418 -15.18 -17.72 4.28
CA ALA A 418 -16.09 -17.27 3.22
C ALA A 418 -17.14 -16.25 3.66
N ALA A 419 -17.60 -16.35 4.91
CA ALA A 419 -18.64 -15.50 5.48
C ALA A 419 -18.08 -14.37 6.36
N ALA A 420 -16.76 -14.14 6.36
CA ALA A 420 -16.19 -12.99 7.05
C ALA A 420 -16.66 -11.66 6.43
N PRO A 421 -16.91 -10.60 7.22
CA PRO A 421 -17.54 -9.36 6.74
C PRO A 421 -16.84 -8.70 5.55
N LEU A 422 -15.51 -8.62 5.57
CA LEU A 422 -14.72 -7.98 4.50
C LEU A 422 -14.33 -8.92 3.35
N MET A 423 -14.80 -10.17 3.36
CA MET A 423 -14.38 -11.19 2.40
C MET A 423 -14.70 -10.87 0.93
N PRO A 424 -15.84 -10.24 0.57
CA PRO A 424 -16.09 -9.81 -0.81
C PRO A 424 -14.99 -8.88 -1.35
N MET A 425 -14.43 -8.03 -0.50
CA MET A 425 -13.36 -7.11 -0.86
C MET A 425 -12.03 -7.86 -1.05
N VAL A 426 -11.71 -8.77 -0.13
CA VAL A 426 -10.50 -9.61 -0.24
C VAL A 426 -10.50 -10.42 -1.53
N ARG A 427 -11.62 -11.11 -1.85
CA ARG A 427 -11.75 -11.94 -3.05
C ARG A 427 -11.69 -11.14 -4.36
N MET A 428 -12.07 -9.86 -4.32
CA MET A 428 -11.93 -8.97 -5.45
C MET A 428 -10.45 -8.82 -5.85
N HIS A 429 -9.54 -8.65 -4.88
CA HIS A 429 -8.10 -8.53 -5.14
C HIS A 429 -7.47 -9.80 -5.73
N PHE A 430 -8.10 -10.96 -5.54
CA PHE A 430 -7.57 -12.24 -6.02
C PHE A 430 -8.00 -12.59 -7.45
N SER A 431 -9.04 -11.94 -7.96
CA SER A 431 -9.75 -12.38 -9.16
C SER A 431 -9.30 -11.59 -10.38
N GLN A 432 -8.86 -12.28 -11.43
CA GLN A 432 -8.56 -11.68 -12.75
C GLN A 432 -9.63 -11.97 -13.82
N ASP A 433 -10.62 -12.83 -13.52
CA ASP A 433 -11.63 -13.31 -14.47
C ASP A 433 -13.01 -12.64 -14.29
N LYS A 434 -14.04 -13.11 -15.01
CA LYS A 434 -15.45 -12.65 -14.89
C LYS A 434 -15.98 -12.55 -13.45
N LYS A 435 -15.42 -13.33 -12.51
CA LYS A 435 -15.75 -13.26 -11.07
C LYS A 435 -15.32 -11.95 -10.41
N TYR A 436 -14.27 -11.28 -10.92
CA TYR A 436 -13.82 -9.96 -10.48
C TYR A 436 -14.99 -8.95 -10.45
N LEU A 437 -15.72 -8.84 -11.57
CA LEU A 437 -16.86 -7.92 -11.69
C LEU A 437 -17.98 -8.24 -10.68
N THR A 438 -18.15 -9.50 -10.29
CA THR A 438 -19.11 -9.91 -9.27
C THR A 438 -18.69 -9.41 -7.89
N TYR A 439 -17.41 -9.57 -7.53
CA TYR A 439 -16.90 -9.10 -6.24
C TYR A 439 -16.82 -7.57 -6.15
N VAL A 440 -16.51 -6.89 -7.26
CA VAL A 440 -16.60 -5.42 -7.34
C VAL A 440 -18.04 -4.96 -7.12
N GLN A 441 -19.02 -5.62 -7.76
CA GLN A 441 -20.43 -5.30 -7.55
C GLN A 441 -20.85 -5.52 -6.10
N GLN A 442 -20.54 -6.68 -5.51
CA GLN A 442 -20.85 -6.99 -4.11
C GLN A 442 -20.23 -5.95 -3.15
N THR A 443 -18.98 -5.58 -3.37
CA THR A 443 -18.28 -4.55 -2.60
C THR A 443 -18.95 -3.20 -2.75
N ALA A 444 -19.28 -2.79 -3.98
CA ALA A 444 -19.94 -1.52 -4.24
C ALA A 444 -21.35 -1.47 -3.63
N GLU A 445 -22.09 -2.58 -3.64
CA GLU A 445 -23.39 -2.70 -2.95
C GLU A 445 -23.25 -2.64 -1.43
N MET A 446 -22.22 -3.25 -0.85
CA MET A 446 -21.94 -3.14 0.58
C MET A 446 -21.68 -1.68 0.97
N VAL A 447 -20.82 -0.98 0.22
CA VAL A 447 -20.53 0.44 0.45
C VAL A 447 -21.74 1.33 0.14
N GLY A 448 -22.56 0.96 -0.84
CA GLY A 448 -23.82 1.65 -1.14
C GLY A 448 -24.82 1.59 0.03
N ARG A 449 -24.86 0.47 0.76
CA ARG A 449 -25.71 0.29 1.96
C ARG A 449 -25.12 0.97 3.19
N ASP A 450 -23.81 0.82 3.42
CA ASP A 450 -23.10 1.43 4.54
C ASP A 450 -21.81 2.11 4.04
N PRO A 451 -21.90 3.40 3.68
CA PRO A 451 -20.75 4.18 3.23
C PRO A 451 -19.67 4.34 4.32
N SER A 452 -20.03 4.19 5.59
CA SER A 452 -19.11 4.36 6.73
C SER A 452 -18.14 3.21 6.88
N LEU A 453 -18.46 2.04 6.32
CA LEU A 453 -17.68 0.80 6.47
C LEU A 453 -16.21 0.95 6.05
N LEU A 454 -15.93 1.85 5.09
CA LEU A 454 -14.62 2.00 4.47
C LEU A 454 -14.12 3.46 4.49
N THR A 455 -12.81 3.60 4.55
CA THR A 455 -12.12 4.90 4.47
C THR A 455 -11.94 5.38 3.03
N ALA A 456 -11.49 6.62 2.87
CA ALA A 456 -11.25 7.24 1.57
C ALA A 456 -10.23 6.47 0.73
N TRP A 457 -9.15 5.96 1.34
CA TRP A 457 -8.17 5.06 0.72
C TRP A 457 -8.84 3.93 -0.05
N MET A 458 -9.78 3.29 0.63
CA MET A 458 -10.41 2.12 0.11
C MET A 458 -11.47 2.46 -0.96
N TRP A 459 -12.18 3.57 -0.79
CA TRP A 459 -13.08 4.09 -1.83
C TRP A 459 -12.35 4.45 -3.13
N ALA A 460 -11.17 5.06 -3.04
CA ALA A 460 -10.34 5.40 -4.20
C ALA A 460 -10.02 4.17 -5.05
N HIS A 461 -9.89 3.02 -4.40
CA HIS A 461 -9.58 1.77 -5.06
C HIS A 461 -10.79 1.05 -5.67
N TYR A 462 -12.03 1.53 -5.48
CA TYR A 462 -13.24 0.83 -5.93
C TYR A 462 -14.17 1.66 -6.83
N ARG A 463 -13.89 2.96 -6.96
CA ARG A 463 -14.76 3.93 -7.65
C ARG A 463 -14.45 4.05 -9.16
N PHE A 464 -14.44 2.94 -9.90
CA PHE A 464 -14.15 2.94 -11.34
C PHE A 464 -15.28 2.37 -12.21
N GLY A 465 -15.31 2.79 -13.47
CA GLY A 465 -16.20 2.25 -14.50
C GLY A 465 -17.68 2.32 -14.13
N LYS A 466 -18.43 1.27 -14.51
CA LYS A 466 -19.89 1.18 -14.31
C LYS A 466 -20.33 1.09 -12.85
N PHE A 467 -19.44 0.65 -11.94
CA PHE A 467 -19.77 0.41 -10.53
C PHE A 467 -19.81 1.70 -9.69
N LYS A 468 -19.26 2.80 -10.22
CA LYS A 468 -19.35 4.14 -9.60
C LYS A 468 -20.80 4.55 -9.30
N THR A 469 -21.77 4.02 -10.04
CA THR A 469 -23.21 4.30 -9.86
C THR A 469 -23.83 3.59 -8.65
N LEU A 470 -23.19 2.54 -8.13
CA LEU A 470 -23.65 1.78 -6.96
C LEU A 470 -23.20 2.42 -5.64
N MET A 471 -22.23 3.33 -5.70
CA MET A 471 -21.68 4.04 -4.54
C MET A 471 -22.22 5.48 -4.46
N PRO A 472 -22.31 6.08 -3.26
CA PRO A 472 -22.59 7.51 -3.13
C PRO A 472 -21.56 8.35 -3.89
N LYS A 473 -21.94 9.57 -4.30
CA LYS A 473 -20.96 10.49 -4.89
C LYS A 473 -19.94 10.87 -3.82
N ALA A 474 -18.65 10.78 -4.14
CA ALA A 474 -17.55 11.04 -3.21
C ALA A 474 -17.65 12.45 -2.62
N ARG A 475 -17.95 13.45 -3.46
CA ARG A 475 -18.18 14.84 -3.02
C ARG A 475 -19.33 14.96 -2.01
N ASP A 476 -20.37 14.14 -2.15
CA ASP A 476 -21.57 14.22 -1.32
C ASP A 476 -21.32 13.53 0.04
N TRP A 477 -20.63 12.38 0.03
CA TRP A 477 -20.30 11.64 1.26
C TRP A 477 -19.15 12.26 2.06
N TRP A 478 -18.05 12.66 1.42
CA TRP A 478 -16.89 13.20 2.14
C TRP A 478 -17.03 14.69 2.49
N GLY A 479 -17.80 15.46 1.72
CA GLY A 479 -18.05 16.90 1.95
C GLY A 479 -16.85 17.83 1.77
N GLY A 480 -15.62 17.31 1.80
CA GLY A 480 -14.36 18.01 1.62
C GLY A 480 -13.18 17.04 1.69
N ILE A 481 -11.96 17.58 1.71
CA ILE A 481 -10.76 16.73 1.77
C ILE A 481 -10.51 16.12 3.15
N ALA A 482 -11.19 16.52 4.22
CA ALA A 482 -11.00 15.91 5.55
C ALA A 482 -12.26 16.08 6.40
N PRO A 483 -12.45 15.26 7.45
CA PRO A 483 -13.44 15.53 8.48
C PRO A 483 -13.25 16.94 9.08
N PRO A 484 -14.33 17.63 9.50
CA PRO A 484 -14.26 19.02 9.96
C PRO A 484 -13.18 19.27 11.02
N GLY A 485 -12.31 20.24 10.75
CA GLY A 485 -11.24 20.66 11.65
C GLY A 485 -10.06 19.69 11.76
N THR A 486 -9.91 18.72 10.85
CA THR A 486 -8.81 17.74 10.88
C THR A 486 -8.05 17.72 9.55
N ALA A 487 -6.93 17.00 9.49
CA ALA A 487 -6.28 16.67 8.22
C ALA A 487 -6.34 15.16 7.91
N MET A 488 -7.12 14.37 8.67
CA MET A 488 -7.22 12.93 8.50
C MET A 488 -7.57 12.54 7.05
N HIS A 489 -6.67 11.81 6.40
CA HIS A 489 -6.80 11.33 5.01
C HIS A 489 -6.87 12.45 3.97
N ALA A 490 -6.36 13.65 4.28
CA ALA A 490 -6.49 14.82 3.42
C ALA A 490 -5.85 14.65 2.04
N SER A 491 -4.65 14.07 1.99
CA SER A 491 -3.94 13.79 0.74
C SER A 491 -4.76 12.90 -0.20
N ILE A 492 -5.24 11.75 0.28
CA ILE A 492 -6.02 10.80 -0.53
C ILE A 492 -7.38 11.34 -0.97
N ARG A 493 -8.04 12.12 -0.11
CA ARG A 493 -9.32 12.73 -0.48
C ARG A 493 -9.12 13.87 -1.48
N ALA A 494 -8.00 14.58 -1.42
CA ALA A 494 -7.66 15.58 -2.42
C ALA A 494 -7.56 14.94 -3.81
N ASP A 495 -6.90 13.77 -3.92
CA ASP A 495 -6.83 12.99 -5.17
C ASP A 495 -8.21 12.51 -5.66
N LEU A 496 -9.06 12.04 -4.74
CA LEU A 496 -10.43 11.61 -5.05
C LEU A 496 -11.36 12.71 -5.54
N LEU A 497 -11.11 13.96 -5.12
CA LEU A 497 -11.95 15.12 -5.37
C LEU A 497 -11.40 16.03 -6.48
N THR A 498 -10.38 15.57 -7.21
CA THR A 498 -9.64 16.30 -8.27
C THR A 498 -10.49 16.98 -9.34
N THR A 499 -11.77 16.61 -9.52
CA THR A 499 -12.71 17.37 -10.37
C THR A 499 -13.00 18.80 -9.87
N LEU A 500 -12.50 19.21 -8.69
CA LEU A 500 -12.69 20.52 -8.06
C LEU A 500 -11.35 21.20 -7.69
N GLN A 501 -10.37 21.18 -8.60
CA GLN A 501 -8.95 21.51 -8.33
C GLN A 501 -8.70 22.76 -7.47
N GLN A 502 -9.39 23.89 -7.73
CA GLN A 502 -9.15 25.12 -6.98
C GLN A 502 -9.63 25.05 -5.52
N GLN A 503 -10.86 24.55 -5.27
CA GLN A 503 -11.39 24.40 -3.91
C GLN A 503 -10.61 23.38 -3.09
N VAL A 504 -10.10 22.33 -3.76
CA VAL A 504 -9.25 21.30 -3.14
C VAL A 504 -7.90 21.90 -2.73
N GLY A 505 -7.31 22.78 -3.56
CA GLY A 505 -6.07 23.50 -3.23
C GLY A 505 -6.17 24.32 -1.95
N ASP A 506 -7.18 25.19 -1.84
CA ASP A 506 -7.40 26.04 -0.66
C ASP A 506 -7.66 25.23 0.62
N GLN A 507 -8.27 24.05 0.48
CA GLN A 507 -8.46 23.13 1.60
C GLN A 507 -7.14 22.46 1.99
N ALA A 508 -6.33 22.04 1.01
CA ALA A 508 -5.03 21.40 1.25
C ALA A 508 -4.05 22.36 1.93
N GLU A 509 -4.02 23.63 1.54
CA GLU A 509 -3.21 24.66 2.22
C GLU A 509 -3.63 24.85 3.68
N ARG A 510 -4.94 24.90 3.96
CA ARG A 510 -5.45 24.98 5.33
C ARG A 510 -5.15 23.72 6.15
N ALA A 511 -5.22 22.55 5.54
CA ALA A 511 -4.86 21.30 6.20
C ALA A 511 -3.36 21.28 6.57
N LEU A 512 -2.49 21.81 5.72
CA LEU A 512 -1.04 21.88 5.98
C LEU A 512 -0.70 22.83 7.15
N LEU A 513 -1.55 23.83 7.46
CA LEU A 513 -1.36 24.68 8.65
C LEU A 513 -1.53 23.91 9.97
N ILE A 514 -2.34 22.85 9.98
CA ILE A 514 -2.54 21.99 11.16
C ILE A 514 -1.71 20.71 11.11
N ALA A 515 -1.27 20.28 9.92
CA ALA A 515 -0.48 19.08 9.65
C ALA A 515 0.78 19.38 8.81
N PRO A 516 1.73 20.20 9.30
CA PRO A 516 2.92 20.59 8.53
C PRO A 516 3.88 19.46 8.15
N HIS A 517 3.72 18.25 8.70
CA HIS A 517 4.51 17.05 8.42
C HIS A 517 3.80 16.03 7.54
N ASP A 518 2.59 16.33 7.03
CA ASP A 518 1.94 15.47 6.04
C ASP A 518 2.66 15.56 4.68
N ALA A 519 3.55 14.60 4.44
CA ALA A 519 4.30 14.48 3.18
C ALA A 519 3.40 14.29 1.96
N GLY A 520 2.26 13.59 2.11
CA GLY A 520 1.31 13.35 1.02
C GLY A 520 0.65 14.65 0.57
N LEU A 521 0.22 15.49 1.51
CA LEU A 521 -0.33 16.81 1.21
C LEU A 521 0.69 17.73 0.53
N LYS A 522 1.95 17.70 0.99
CA LYS A 522 3.03 18.46 0.35
C LYS A 522 3.25 18.03 -1.10
N ILE A 523 3.25 16.73 -1.37
CA ILE A 523 3.38 16.21 -2.73
C ILE A 523 2.18 16.59 -3.59
N PHE A 524 0.97 16.47 -3.04
CA PHE A 524 -0.25 16.91 -3.72
C PHE A 524 -0.18 18.39 -4.11
N LEU A 525 0.22 19.27 -3.18
CA LEU A 525 0.38 20.70 -3.45
C LEU A 525 1.50 20.98 -4.45
N ALA A 526 2.61 20.25 -4.40
CA ALA A 526 3.67 20.36 -5.40
C ALA A 526 3.15 20.07 -6.82
N HIS A 527 2.36 19.00 -6.96
CA HIS A 527 1.73 18.63 -8.22
C HIS A 527 0.71 19.68 -8.67
N LEU A 528 -0.18 20.11 -7.78
CA LEU A 528 -1.22 21.10 -8.07
C LEU A 528 -0.64 22.44 -8.52
N ARG A 529 0.48 22.87 -7.91
CA ARG A 529 1.19 24.11 -8.25
C ARG A 529 2.09 23.96 -9.48
N GLY A 530 2.23 22.75 -10.02
CA GLY A 530 3.10 22.47 -11.16
C GLY A 530 4.58 22.72 -10.86
N LEU A 531 5.04 22.46 -9.64
CA LEU A 531 6.44 22.64 -9.26
C LEU A 531 7.31 21.61 -9.98
N LYS A 532 8.32 22.07 -10.72
CA LYS A 532 9.18 21.21 -11.56
C LYS A 532 10.68 21.37 -11.30
N ASP A 533 11.07 22.26 -10.38
CA ASP A 533 12.45 22.53 -10.04
C ASP A 533 12.74 22.17 -8.56
N THR A 534 13.99 21.79 -8.29
CA THR A 534 14.42 21.32 -6.97
C THR A 534 14.38 22.40 -5.90
N ALA A 535 14.56 23.68 -6.25
CA ALA A 535 14.52 24.79 -5.29
C ALA A 535 13.10 24.99 -4.75
N SER A 536 12.10 25.06 -5.64
CA SER A 536 10.69 25.21 -5.25
C SER A 536 10.17 24.01 -4.46
N LEU A 537 10.58 22.79 -4.84
CA LEU A 537 10.24 21.57 -4.11
C LEU A 537 10.88 21.57 -2.71
N THR A 538 12.16 21.93 -2.60
CA THR A 538 12.87 22.00 -1.31
C THR A 538 12.23 23.06 -0.40
N ALA A 539 11.82 24.20 -0.94
CA ALA A 539 11.13 25.24 -0.17
C ALA A 539 9.78 24.77 0.40
N LEU A 540 9.04 23.93 -0.33
CA LEU A 540 7.77 23.35 0.13
C LEU A 540 7.99 22.20 1.14
N PHE A 541 8.97 21.35 0.90
CA PHE A 541 9.22 20.18 1.73
C PHE A 541 9.90 20.53 3.04
N GLY A 542 10.76 21.55 3.03
CA GLY A 542 11.57 21.95 4.17
C GLY A 542 12.66 20.91 4.46
N ASP A 543 13.02 20.79 5.73
CA ASP A 543 14.02 19.84 6.24
C ASP A 543 13.56 18.37 6.14
N GLN A 544 12.28 18.10 5.92
CA GLN A 544 11.75 16.74 5.82
C GLN A 544 12.36 15.94 4.67
N ALA A 545 12.73 16.60 3.58
CA ALA A 545 13.40 15.95 2.46
C ALA A 545 14.78 15.38 2.81
N GLU A 546 15.38 15.79 3.94
CA GLU A 546 16.67 15.27 4.41
C GLU A 546 16.56 13.92 5.12
N TRP A 547 15.36 13.49 5.52
CA TRP A 547 15.16 12.22 6.24
C TRP A 547 13.98 11.38 5.76
N ASN A 548 13.15 11.94 4.87
CA ASN A 548 12.03 11.26 4.22
C ASN A 548 12.40 10.90 2.79
N LEU A 549 12.63 9.61 2.56
CA LEU A 549 13.05 9.07 1.26
C LEU A 549 12.05 9.37 0.14
N HIS A 550 10.76 9.42 0.45
CA HIS A 550 9.72 9.73 -0.54
C HIS A 550 9.82 11.18 -1.03
N LEU A 551 9.97 12.13 -0.12
CA LEU A 551 10.17 13.54 -0.48
C LEU A 551 11.50 13.76 -1.20
N ALA A 552 12.58 13.11 -0.73
CA ALA A 552 13.88 13.12 -1.41
C ALA A 552 13.78 12.58 -2.84
N GLY A 553 13.02 11.51 -3.05
CA GLY A 553 12.75 10.93 -4.37
C GLY A 553 11.99 11.85 -5.31
N VAL A 554 11.03 12.64 -4.79
CA VAL A 554 10.33 13.65 -5.61
C VAL A 554 11.29 14.76 -6.04
N VAL A 555 12.22 15.18 -5.18
CA VAL A 555 13.27 16.14 -5.53
C VAL A 555 14.21 15.54 -6.60
N ALA A 556 14.68 14.30 -6.40
CA ALA A 556 15.58 13.62 -7.33
C ALA A 556 14.96 13.42 -8.73
N LYS A 557 13.66 13.10 -8.79
CA LYS A 557 12.90 12.98 -10.05
C LYS A 557 12.91 14.26 -10.89
N HIS A 558 12.94 15.42 -10.25
CA HIS A 558 12.93 16.73 -10.90
C HIS A 558 14.32 17.36 -11.05
N ALA A 559 15.36 16.73 -10.49
CA ALA A 559 16.73 17.18 -10.65
C ALA A 559 17.22 17.01 -12.10
N LYS A 560 17.91 18.03 -12.63
CA LYS A 560 18.48 17.97 -13.97
C LYS A 560 19.61 16.93 -14.02
N PRO A 561 19.78 16.22 -15.16
CA PRO A 561 20.92 15.31 -15.33
C PRO A 561 22.26 16.00 -15.05
N GLY A 562 23.23 15.24 -14.53
CA GLY A 562 24.53 15.76 -14.11
C GLY A 562 24.62 16.02 -12.60
N GLU A 563 25.36 17.05 -12.21
CA GLU A 563 25.70 17.36 -10.80
C GLU A 563 24.48 17.51 -9.89
N GLU A 564 23.38 18.10 -10.39
CA GLU A 564 22.16 18.30 -9.59
C GLU A 564 21.51 16.97 -9.20
N ARG A 565 21.34 16.06 -10.17
CA ARG A 565 20.81 14.72 -9.92
C ARG A 565 21.79 13.86 -9.13
N LEU A 566 23.09 13.99 -9.39
CA LEU A 566 24.12 13.32 -8.61
C LEU A 566 24.03 13.69 -7.12
N ALA A 567 23.88 14.98 -6.80
CA ALA A 567 23.69 15.44 -5.43
C ALA A 567 22.38 14.92 -4.81
N ALA A 568 21.30 14.86 -5.60
CA ALA A 568 20.03 14.30 -5.14
C ALA A 568 20.14 12.80 -4.81
N TYR A 569 20.73 11.99 -5.69
CA TYR A 569 20.93 10.56 -5.43
C TYR A 569 21.92 10.30 -4.29
N ARG A 570 22.93 11.16 -4.09
CA ARG A 570 23.82 11.04 -2.92
C ARG A 570 23.07 11.21 -1.60
N ARG A 571 22.11 12.14 -1.54
CA ARG A 571 21.24 12.29 -0.36
C ARG A 571 20.36 11.06 -0.14
N MET A 572 19.75 10.54 -1.21
CA MET A 572 18.95 9.32 -1.11
C MET A 572 19.79 8.12 -0.66
N ALA A 573 20.99 7.95 -1.19
CA ALA A 573 21.92 6.89 -0.83
C ALA A 573 22.41 6.95 0.64
N ALA A 574 22.40 8.16 1.24
CA ALA A 574 22.70 8.33 2.66
C ALA A 574 21.55 7.88 3.57
N LEU A 575 20.32 7.82 3.04
CA LEU A 575 19.14 7.31 3.74
C LEU A 575 19.00 5.80 3.52
N ASP A 576 19.10 5.38 2.26
CA ASP A 576 18.95 4.00 1.83
C ASP A 576 20.08 3.64 0.84
N PRO A 577 21.02 2.77 1.24
CA PRO A 577 22.16 2.38 0.40
C PRO A 577 21.79 1.80 -0.96
N GLU A 578 20.56 1.32 -1.19
CA GLU A 578 20.12 0.82 -2.49
C GLU A 578 20.17 1.90 -3.58
N TRP A 579 20.01 3.17 -3.20
CA TRP A 579 20.12 4.31 -4.12
C TRP A 579 21.55 4.56 -4.60
N ASN A 580 22.57 3.90 -4.03
CA ASN A 580 23.92 3.88 -4.62
C ASN A 580 23.90 3.33 -6.05
N ILE A 581 22.94 2.48 -6.41
CA ILE A 581 22.78 1.98 -7.77
C ILE A 581 22.44 3.13 -8.74
N GLU A 582 21.46 3.97 -8.41
CA GLU A 582 21.10 5.12 -9.24
C GLU A 582 22.18 6.20 -9.25
N LEU A 583 22.86 6.40 -8.12
CA LEU A 583 24.02 7.27 -8.01
C LEU A 583 25.14 6.83 -8.98
N ALA A 584 25.48 5.55 -8.98
CA ALA A 584 26.50 4.99 -9.87
C ALA A 584 26.07 5.07 -11.34
N ARG A 585 24.80 4.80 -11.67
CA ARG A 585 24.27 4.98 -13.05
C ARG A 585 24.42 6.40 -13.55
N GLU A 586 24.19 7.41 -12.71
CA GLU A 586 24.37 8.80 -13.10
C GLU A 586 25.86 9.14 -13.32
N LEU A 587 26.77 8.62 -12.48
CA LEU A 587 28.22 8.76 -12.67
C LEU A 587 28.70 8.14 -13.99
N VAL A 588 28.16 6.97 -14.37
CA VAL A 588 28.43 6.35 -15.68
C VAL A 588 28.00 7.27 -16.82
N LYS A 589 26.80 7.86 -16.76
CA LYS A 589 26.31 8.80 -17.79
C LYS A 589 27.18 10.05 -17.88
N MET A 590 27.72 10.50 -16.75
CA MET A 590 28.65 11.63 -16.66
C MET A 590 30.09 11.26 -17.07
N LYS A 591 30.36 9.99 -17.38
CA LYS A 591 31.70 9.45 -17.72
C LYS A 591 32.70 9.53 -16.56
N HIS A 592 32.22 9.56 -15.32
CA HIS A 592 33.05 9.49 -14.11
C HIS A 592 33.20 8.03 -13.68
N GLU A 593 33.82 7.21 -14.55
CA GLU A 593 33.75 5.75 -14.43
C GLU A 593 34.42 5.20 -13.16
N GLN A 594 35.54 5.77 -12.72
CA GLN A 594 36.21 5.31 -11.49
C GLN A 594 35.37 5.55 -10.25
N ASP A 595 34.72 6.71 -10.16
CA ASP A 595 33.78 7.01 -9.07
C ASP A 595 32.57 6.07 -9.13
N ALA A 596 32.05 5.79 -10.34
CA ALA A 596 30.95 4.85 -10.52
C ALA A 596 31.31 3.44 -10.04
N VAL A 597 32.53 2.96 -10.31
CA VAL A 597 33.02 1.67 -9.83
C VAL A 597 33.04 1.65 -8.31
N ALA A 598 33.59 2.67 -7.66
CA ALA A 598 33.64 2.73 -6.20
C ALA A 598 32.23 2.68 -5.58
N VAL A 599 31.27 3.40 -6.16
CA VAL A 599 29.88 3.41 -5.68
C VAL A 599 29.17 2.07 -5.94
N TYR A 600 29.33 1.46 -7.13
CA TYR A 600 28.76 0.14 -7.38
C TYR A 600 29.34 -0.95 -6.48
N GLU A 601 30.65 -0.90 -6.19
CA GLU A 601 31.31 -1.84 -5.28
C GLU A 601 30.80 -1.71 -3.84
N ALA A 602 30.58 -0.48 -3.37
CA ALA A 602 29.91 -0.24 -2.09
C ALA A 602 28.48 -0.78 -2.11
N ALA A 603 27.71 -0.54 -3.18
CA ALA A 603 26.36 -1.07 -3.31
C ALA A 603 26.32 -2.61 -3.28
N TYR A 604 27.20 -3.28 -4.03
CA TYR A 604 27.31 -4.75 -4.06
C TYR A 604 27.62 -5.34 -2.68
N LYS A 605 28.40 -4.62 -1.86
CA LYS A 605 28.76 -5.05 -0.52
C LYS A 605 27.68 -4.79 0.53
N ASP A 606 27.06 -3.61 0.49
CA ASP A 606 26.29 -3.08 1.61
C ASP A 606 24.76 -3.16 1.42
N CYS A 607 24.26 -3.42 0.20
CA CYS A 607 22.81 -3.56 -0.03
C CYS A 607 22.29 -4.95 0.38
N ALA A 608 21.14 -4.97 1.04
CA ALA A 608 20.51 -6.21 1.50
C ALA A 608 19.78 -6.96 0.36
N ASP A 609 19.11 -6.24 -0.57
CA ASP A 609 18.38 -6.86 -1.68
C ASP A 609 19.33 -7.43 -2.74
N ARG A 610 19.61 -8.74 -2.60
CA ARG A 610 20.45 -9.49 -3.54
C ARG A 610 19.87 -9.55 -4.96
N VAL A 611 18.55 -9.49 -5.13
CA VAL A 611 17.89 -9.53 -6.44
C VAL A 611 18.06 -8.19 -7.15
N LEU A 612 17.88 -7.08 -6.44
CA LEU A 612 18.14 -5.74 -6.95
C LEU A 612 19.60 -5.57 -7.37
N ILE A 613 20.54 -6.05 -6.55
CA ILE A 613 21.96 -6.06 -6.87
C ILE A 613 22.24 -6.90 -8.11
N ALA A 614 21.78 -8.16 -8.16
CA ALA A 614 21.97 -9.03 -9.33
C ALA A 614 21.42 -8.41 -10.63
N ASN A 615 20.32 -7.65 -10.55
CA ASN A 615 19.74 -6.96 -11.70
C ASN A 615 20.48 -5.70 -12.15
N SER A 616 21.43 -5.19 -11.36
CA SER A 616 22.01 -3.85 -11.54
C SER A 616 23.51 -3.85 -11.86
N MET A 617 24.22 -4.97 -11.71
CA MET A 617 25.68 -5.02 -11.76
C MET A 617 26.30 -5.25 -13.16
N GLY A 618 25.48 -5.38 -14.22
CA GLY A 618 25.99 -5.71 -15.57
C GLY A 618 27.07 -4.76 -16.10
N TRP A 619 26.95 -3.45 -15.82
CA TRP A 619 27.98 -2.48 -16.20
C TRP A 619 29.29 -2.69 -15.42
N LEU A 620 29.22 -2.90 -14.10
CA LEU A 620 30.39 -3.13 -13.25
C LEU A 620 31.16 -4.40 -13.66
N VAL A 621 30.45 -5.49 -13.97
CA VAL A 621 31.05 -6.73 -14.49
C VAL A 621 31.79 -6.47 -15.80
N THR A 622 31.15 -5.75 -16.73
CA THR A 622 31.74 -5.39 -18.03
C THR A 622 33.00 -4.55 -17.84
N TRP A 623 32.94 -3.55 -16.95
CA TRP A 623 34.05 -2.67 -16.65
C TRP A 623 35.25 -3.42 -16.09
N HIS A 624 35.05 -4.28 -15.07
CA HIS A 624 36.14 -5.08 -14.49
C HIS A 624 36.78 -6.01 -15.52
N ALA A 625 35.98 -6.64 -16.38
CA ALA A 625 36.49 -7.49 -17.45
C ALA A 625 37.36 -6.70 -18.46
N ASP A 626 36.91 -5.51 -18.88
CA ASP A 626 37.66 -4.66 -19.81
C ASP A 626 38.95 -4.09 -19.20
N HIS A 627 38.99 -3.93 -17.87
CA HIS A 627 40.17 -3.44 -17.14
C HIS A 627 41.06 -4.56 -16.60
N GLY A 628 40.88 -5.80 -17.07
CA GLY A 628 41.74 -6.94 -16.74
C GLY A 628 41.49 -7.56 -15.36
N ASN A 629 40.49 -7.10 -14.60
CA ASN A 629 40.11 -7.66 -13.30
C ASN A 629 39.08 -8.80 -13.44
N MET A 630 39.48 -9.84 -14.18
CA MET A 630 38.61 -10.99 -14.45
C MET A 630 38.12 -11.72 -13.19
N PRO A 631 38.92 -11.89 -12.11
CA PRO A 631 38.44 -12.53 -10.88
C PRO A 631 37.22 -11.82 -10.29
N ARG A 632 37.26 -10.47 -10.20
CA ARG A 632 36.14 -9.69 -9.66
C ARG A 632 34.92 -9.70 -10.58
N ALA A 633 35.13 -9.59 -11.90
CA ALA A 633 34.05 -9.69 -12.88
C ALA A 633 33.30 -11.03 -12.76
N ARG A 634 34.04 -12.15 -12.62
CA ARG A 634 33.46 -13.47 -12.43
C ARG A 634 32.72 -13.60 -11.10
N GLU A 635 33.30 -13.15 -10.00
CA GLU A 635 32.65 -13.20 -8.68
C GLU A 635 31.26 -12.56 -8.70
N ILE A 636 31.15 -11.32 -9.23
CA ILE A 636 29.89 -10.59 -9.28
C ILE A 636 28.91 -11.26 -10.25
N ALA A 637 29.38 -11.76 -11.39
CA ALA A 637 28.55 -12.48 -12.35
C ALA A 637 28.04 -13.83 -11.83
N ASP A 638 28.88 -14.56 -11.09
CA ASP A 638 28.51 -15.82 -10.41
C ASP A 638 27.44 -15.56 -9.35
N HIS A 639 27.60 -14.52 -8.53
CA HIS A 639 26.57 -14.11 -7.57
C HIS A 639 25.23 -13.81 -8.27
N GLY A 640 25.25 -13.03 -9.35
CA GLY A 640 24.04 -12.72 -10.12
C GLY A 640 23.38 -13.97 -10.72
N TYR A 641 24.18 -14.94 -11.18
CA TYR A 641 23.70 -16.23 -11.67
C TYR A 641 23.10 -17.11 -10.55
N GLU A 642 23.72 -17.14 -9.37
CA GLU A 642 23.25 -17.89 -8.21
C GLU A 642 21.95 -17.35 -7.62
N VAL A 643 21.80 -16.02 -7.59
CA VAL A 643 20.53 -15.35 -7.22
C VAL A 643 19.41 -15.68 -8.22
N PHE A 644 19.79 -16.12 -9.42
CA PHE A 644 18.89 -16.61 -10.46
C PHE A 644 17.90 -15.53 -10.92
N SER A 645 18.35 -14.27 -10.95
CA SER A 645 17.58 -13.15 -11.50
C SER A 645 17.77 -13.07 -13.02
N HIS A 646 16.78 -12.53 -13.75
CA HIS A 646 16.84 -12.40 -15.21
C HIS A 646 18.10 -11.68 -15.68
N ALA A 647 18.35 -10.47 -15.17
CA ALA A 647 19.52 -9.69 -15.56
C ALA A 647 20.84 -10.22 -14.96
N GLY A 648 20.80 -10.96 -13.84
CA GLY A 648 21.96 -11.64 -13.28
C GLY A 648 22.45 -12.78 -14.17
N ILE A 649 21.51 -13.65 -14.60
CA ILE A 649 21.81 -14.73 -15.56
C ILE A 649 22.27 -14.16 -16.90
N GLU A 650 21.60 -13.11 -17.41
CA GLU A 650 22.01 -12.46 -18.66
C GLU A 650 23.41 -11.84 -18.55
N THR A 651 23.75 -11.22 -17.41
CA THR A 651 25.08 -10.66 -17.15
C THR A 651 26.15 -11.75 -17.17
N ARG A 652 25.88 -12.90 -16.54
CA ARG A 652 26.79 -14.05 -16.60
C ARG A 652 27.00 -14.55 -18.02
N ALA A 653 25.91 -14.74 -18.78
CA ALA A 653 25.99 -15.18 -20.17
C ALA A 653 26.82 -14.22 -21.04
N LYS A 654 26.63 -12.90 -20.87
CA LYS A 654 27.41 -11.88 -21.59
C LYS A 654 28.89 -11.92 -21.24
N LEU A 655 29.25 -12.15 -19.96
CA LEU A 655 30.64 -12.30 -19.56
C LEU A 655 31.27 -13.55 -20.19
N ASP A 656 30.58 -14.69 -20.15
CA ASP A 656 31.06 -15.95 -20.72
C ASP A 656 31.20 -15.86 -22.26
N GLU A 657 30.24 -15.23 -22.96
CA GLU A 657 30.33 -14.97 -24.40
C GLU A 657 31.57 -14.10 -24.72
N ARG A 658 31.79 -13.05 -23.93
CA ARG A 658 32.89 -12.09 -24.11
C ARG A 658 34.27 -12.73 -23.95
N ILE A 659 34.45 -13.64 -23.00
CA ILE A 659 35.72 -14.35 -22.78
C ILE A 659 35.89 -15.59 -23.66
N GLY A 660 34.90 -15.89 -24.50
CA GLY A 660 34.93 -16.99 -25.46
C GLY A 660 34.45 -18.34 -24.92
N ASP A 661 33.93 -18.41 -23.70
CA ASP A 661 33.28 -19.61 -23.16
C ASP A 661 31.82 -19.70 -23.64
N LEU A 662 31.70 -19.97 -24.95
CA LEU A 662 30.41 -19.99 -25.62
C LEU A 662 29.47 -21.11 -25.11
N ALA A 663 30.03 -22.19 -24.56
CA ALA A 663 29.23 -23.27 -23.99
C ALA A 663 28.60 -22.86 -22.65
N ALA A 664 29.35 -22.18 -21.78
CA ALA A 664 28.80 -21.64 -20.54
C ALA A 664 27.76 -20.54 -20.80
N ALA A 665 28.01 -19.67 -21.78
CA ALA A 665 27.06 -18.63 -22.19
C ALA A 665 25.72 -19.22 -22.67
N GLU A 666 25.77 -20.24 -23.53
CA GLU A 666 24.57 -20.96 -24.00
C GLU A 666 23.78 -21.56 -22.84
N LYS A 667 24.46 -22.29 -21.95
CA LYS A 667 23.82 -22.92 -20.78
C LYS A 667 23.14 -21.89 -19.85
N ALA A 668 23.78 -20.74 -19.64
CA ALA A 668 23.18 -19.67 -18.83
C ALA A 668 21.90 -19.13 -19.50
N LEU A 669 21.92 -18.93 -20.81
CA LEU A 669 20.76 -18.46 -21.57
C LEU A 669 19.64 -19.51 -21.65
N GLU A 670 19.97 -20.80 -21.68
CA GLU A 670 19.00 -21.90 -21.52
C GLU A 670 18.32 -21.85 -20.15
N ALA A 671 19.09 -21.67 -19.07
CA ALA A 671 18.54 -21.48 -17.73
C ALA A 671 17.63 -20.25 -17.63
N LEU A 672 17.99 -19.14 -18.32
CA LEU A 672 17.15 -17.95 -18.40
C LEU A 672 15.81 -18.26 -19.08
N HIS A 673 15.84 -18.97 -20.23
CA HIS A 673 14.63 -19.39 -20.94
C HIS A 673 13.78 -20.33 -20.08
N GLU A 674 14.37 -21.35 -19.46
CA GLU A 674 13.67 -22.30 -18.58
C GLU A 674 12.95 -21.59 -17.42
N ARG A 675 13.61 -20.58 -16.82
CA ARG A 675 13.07 -19.87 -15.67
C ARG A 675 12.03 -18.82 -16.03
N TYR A 676 12.29 -18.03 -17.08
CA TYR A 676 11.53 -16.82 -17.39
C TYR A 676 10.69 -16.90 -18.66
N ASP A 677 10.74 -18.02 -19.38
CA ASP A 677 10.12 -18.20 -20.70
C ASP A 677 10.54 -17.11 -21.70
N ASP A 678 11.76 -16.59 -21.56
CA ASP A 678 12.33 -15.55 -22.43
C ASP A 678 13.42 -16.17 -23.30
N GLU A 679 13.02 -16.72 -24.45
CA GLU A 679 13.93 -17.34 -25.42
C GLU A 679 14.79 -16.30 -26.18
N GLY A 680 14.40 -15.02 -26.14
CA GLY A 680 14.99 -13.97 -26.97
C GLY A 680 16.53 -13.87 -26.84
N PRO A 681 17.07 -13.73 -25.62
CA PRO A 681 18.52 -13.71 -25.40
C PRO A 681 19.28 -14.91 -25.98
N LEU A 682 18.71 -16.13 -25.88
CA LEU A 682 19.30 -17.37 -26.39
C LEU A 682 19.32 -17.39 -27.93
N LEU A 683 18.22 -16.97 -28.58
CA LEU A 683 18.14 -16.86 -30.04
C LEU A 683 19.15 -15.86 -30.60
N ALA A 684 19.28 -14.71 -29.95
CA ALA A 684 20.23 -13.68 -30.32
C ALA A 684 21.67 -14.21 -30.24
N PHE A 685 21.98 -14.96 -29.19
CA PHE A 685 23.27 -15.62 -29.01
C PHE A 685 23.56 -16.66 -30.11
N TRP A 686 22.61 -17.54 -30.43
CA TRP A 686 22.80 -18.54 -31.49
C TRP A 686 23.06 -17.88 -32.84
N LYS A 687 22.30 -16.84 -33.20
CA LYS A 687 22.53 -16.08 -34.44
C LYS A 687 23.92 -15.45 -34.48
N ARG A 688 24.35 -14.77 -33.40
CA ARG A 688 25.67 -14.12 -33.32
C ARG A 688 26.82 -15.12 -33.41
N THR A 689 26.65 -16.31 -32.81
CA THR A 689 27.71 -17.32 -32.72
C THR A 689 27.69 -18.36 -33.84
N ALA A 690 26.63 -18.44 -34.66
CA ALA A 690 26.51 -19.37 -35.79
C ALA A 690 27.68 -19.37 -36.81
N PRO A 691 28.38 -18.25 -37.08
CA PRO A 691 29.60 -18.28 -37.90
C PRO A 691 30.77 -19.04 -37.25
N ARG A 692 30.76 -19.15 -35.91
CA ARG A 692 31.85 -19.71 -35.10
C ARG A 692 31.51 -21.07 -34.46
N ARG A 693 30.22 -21.40 -34.33
CA ARG A 693 29.72 -22.63 -33.71
C ARG A 693 28.68 -23.34 -34.58
N PRO A 694 28.99 -24.54 -35.09
CA PRO A 694 28.04 -25.37 -35.83
C PRO A 694 26.76 -25.69 -35.04
N GLU A 695 26.86 -25.87 -33.73
CA GLU A 695 25.72 -26.16 -32.86
C GLU A 695 24.74 -24.97 -32.81
N SER A 696 25.27 -23.76 -32.58
CA SER A 696 24.49 -22.51 -32.62
C SER A 696 23.81 -22.31 -33.97
N ARG A 697 24.51 -22.63 -35.08
CA ARG A 697 23.92 -22.57 -36.43
C ARG A 697 22.75 -23.54 -36.56
N ALA A 698 22.91 -24.79 -36.16
CA ALA A 698 21.87 -25.80 -36.25
C ALA A 698 20.66 -25.48 -35.36
N ALA A 699 20.88 -24.91 -34.16
CA ALA A 699 19.82 -24.47 -33.26
C ALA A 699 19.04 -23.27 -33.85
N TYR A 700 19.75 -22.24 -34.32
CA TYR A 700 19.15 -21.08 -34.98
C TYR A 700 18.34 -21.48 -36.22
N GLU A 701 18.92 -22.26 -37.14
CA GLU A 701 18.26 -22.71 -38.37
C GLU A 701 17.01 -23.56 -38.08
N ARG A 702 17.03 -24.36 -37.00
CA ARG A 702 15.86 -25.14 -36.56
C ARG A 702 14.73 -24.24 -36.10
N GLN A 703 15.02 -23.23 -35.27
CA GLN A 703 13.99 -22.32 -34.77
C GLN A 703 13.46 -21.42 -35.89
N GLU A 704 14.35 -20.91 -36.73
CA GLU A 704 13.99 -20.14 -37.93
C GLU A 704 13.06 -20.96 -38.84
N LYS A 705 13.38 -22.22 -39.14
CA LYS A 705 12.55 -23.08 -39.99
C LYS A 705 11.20 -23.42 -39.36
N THR A 706 11.13 -23.48 -38.03
CA THR A 706 9.87 -23.72 -37.30
C THR A 706 8.93 -22.53 -37.40
N LEU A 707 9.46 -21.31 -37.21
CA LEU A 707 8.66 -20.08 -37.24
C LEU A 707 8.44 -19.54 -38.66
N PHE A 708 9.41 -19.76 -39.55
CA PHE A 708 9.42 -19.33 -40.95
C PHE A 708 9.66 -20.53 -41.87
N PRO A 709 8.70 -21.46 -42.02
CA PRO A 709 8.87 -22.67 -42.84
C PRO A 709 9.09 -22.37 -44.33
N ARG A 710 8.73 -21.17 -44.79
CA ARG A 710 8.97 -20.68 -46.16
C ARG A 710 10.13 -19.68 -46.25
N GLY A 711 10.91 -19.55 -45.18
CA GLY A 711 11.94 -18.53 -45.03
C GLY A 711 11.37 -17.17 -44.63
N GLN A 712 12.26 -16.30 -44.17
CA GLN A 712 11.94 -14.91 -43.83
C GLN A 712 11.64 -14.11 -45.10
N ARG A 713 10.54 -13.35 -45.08
CA ARG A 713 10.12 -12.51 -46.22
C ARG A 713 10.50 -11.06 -45.97
N LEU A 714 11.29 -10.49 -46.88
CA LEU A 714 11.62 -9.07 -46.83
C LEU A 714 10.35 -8.21 -47.00
N ALA A 715 10.29 -7.13 -46.23
CA ALA A 715 9.14 -6.26 -46.11
C ALA A 715 9.55 -4.79 -46.20
N LYS A 716 8.76 -4.02 -46.94
CA LYS A 716 8.81 -2.55 -47.03
C LYS A 716 7.38 -2.05 -47.00
N VAL A 717 7.16 -0.79 -46.59
CA VAL A 717 5.81 -0.20 -46.51
C VAL A 717 5.05 -0.31 -47.83
N SER A 718 5.72 -0.08 -48.96
CA SER A 718 5.13 -0.20 -50.30
C SER A 718 4.72 -1.62 -50.70
N GLY A 719 5.16 -2.64 -49.96
CA GLY A 719 4.80 -4.04 -50.17
C GLY A 719 3.48 -4.44 -49.50
N PHE A 720 2.81 -3.52 -48.79
CA PHE A 720 1.55 -3.76 -48.12
C PHE A 720 0.44 -2.87 -48.70
N SER A 721 -0.74 -3.45 -48.89
CA SER A 721 -1.94 -2.76 -49.33
C SER A 721 -3.19 -3.39 -48.71
N GLY A 722 -4.24 -2.58 -48.52
CA GLY A 722 -5.46 -3.03 -47.85
C GLY A 722 -5.26 -3.42 -46.37
N ARG A 723 -6.29 -3.99 -45.76
CA ARG A 723 -6.25 -4.45 -44.37
C ARG A 723 -5.33 -5.68 -44.21
N PRO A 724 -4.49 -5.77 -43.18
CA PRO A 724 -3.60 -6.92 -42.98
C PRO A 724 -4.40 -8.18 -42.68
N VAL A 725 -4.05 -9.27 -43.38
CA VAL A 725 -4.65 -10.61 -43.19
C VAL A 725 -4.18 -11.24 -41.88
N THR A 726 -2.91 -11.03 -41.55
CA THR A 726 -2.17 -11.54 -40.39
C THR A 726 -1.26 -10.44 -39.83
N GLY A 727 -0.83 -10.59 -38.58
CA GLY A 727 0.09 -9.64 -37.93
C GLY A 727 0.04 -9.78 -36.41
N VAL A 728 0.51 -8.75 -35.71
CA VAL A 728 0.53 -8.71 -34.24
C VAL A 728 -0.15 -7.46 -33.75
N GLU A 729 -1.31 -7.62 -33.10
CA GLU A 729 -2.10 -6.51 -32.56
C GLU A 729 -1.54 -6.03 -31.23
N VAL A 730 -1.46 -4.71 -31.06
CA VAL A 730 -1.18 -4.05 -29.79
C VAL A 730 -2.47 -4.03 -28.95
N THR A 731 -2.49 -4.77 -27.84
CA THR A 731 -3.70 -4.97 -27.02
C THR A 731 -3.66 -4.25 -25.66
N SER A 732 -2.61 -3.47 -25.40
CA SER A 732 -2.54 -2.55 -24.26
C SER A 732 -1.79 -1.26 -24.60
N ASN A 733 -1.95 -0.23 -23.77
CA ASN A 733 -1.23 1.04 -23.90
C ASN A 733 0.02 1.08 -23.00
N SER A 734 1.03 1.85 -23.44
CA SER A 734 2.15 2.27 -22.60
C SER A 734 2.58 3.68 -23.00
N GLN A 735 3.10 4.47 -22.04
CA GLN A 735 3.61 5.81 -22.33
C GLN A 735 4.73 5.74 -23.36
N LEU A 736 5.66 4.80 -23.20
CA LEU A 736 6.79 4.57 -24.10
C LEU A 736 6.36 4.25 -25.54
N ALA A 737 5.32 3.41 -25.71
CA ALA A 737 4.77 3.11 -27.03
C ALA A 737 4.10 4.36 -27.64
N SER A 738 3.36 5.12 -26.83
CA SER A 738 2.66 6.33 -27.29
C SER A 738 3.63 7.43 -27.73
N GLU A 739 4.73 7.62 -27.00
CA GLU A 739 5.83 8.54 -27.34
C GLU A 739 6.53 8.16 -28.66
N ASN A 740 6.43 6.89 -29.07
CA ASN A 740 6.93 6.37 -30.34
C ASN A 740 5.82 6.15 -31.38
N ASP A 741 4.68 6.82 -31.23
CA ASP A 741 3.52 6.74 -32.13
C ASP A 741 2.92 5.32 -32.29
N ILE A 742 2.97 4.49 -31.26
CA ILE A 742 2.35 3.15 -31.26
C ILE A 742 1.19 3.16 -30.27
N ARG A 743 0.01 2.71 -30.69
CA ARG A 743 -1.26 2.81 -29.95
C ARG A 743 -1.98 1.46 -29.88
N LEU A 744 -2.90 1.33 -28.93
CA LEU A 744 -3.87 0.23 -28.89
C LEU A 744 -4.57 0.04 -30.25
N GLY A 745 -4.73 -1.22 -30.68
CA GLY A 745 -5.38 -1.60 -31.94
C GLY A 745 -4.47 -1.51 -33.18
N HIS A 746 -3.26 -0.95 -33.06
CA HIS A 746 -2.28 -1.00 -34.15
C HIS A 746 -1.84 -2.45 -34.41
N VAL A 747 -1.67 -2.80 -35.69
CA VAL A 747 -1.21 -4.14 -36.10
C VAL A 747 0.21 -4.05 -36.68
N ILE A 748 1.16 -4.71 -36.04
CA ILE A 748 2.55 -4.82 -36.48
C ILE A 748 2.67 -5.94 -37.50
N VAL A 749 3.22 -5.64 -38.68
CA VAL A 749 3.33 -6.59 -39.80
C VAL A 749 4.77 -6.83 -40.27
N ALA A 750 5.73 -6.08 -39.75
CA ALA A 750 7.15 -6.32 -40.00
C ALA A 750 8.03 -5.75 -38.89
N ILE A 751 9.20 -6.36 -38.70
CA ILE A 751 10.28 -5.89 -37.81
C ILE A 751 11.60 -5.94 -38.61
N ASP A 752 12.40 -4.87 -38.53
CA ASP A 752 13.72 -4.75 -39.17
C ASP A 752 13.71 -5.16 -40.66
N GLY A 753 12.62 -4.83 -41.37
CA GLY A 753 12.47 -5.16 -42.79
C GLY A 753 12.12 -6.62 -43.09
N VAL A 754 11.70 -7.41 -42.10
CA VAL A 754 11.20 -8.78 -42.26
C VAL A 754 9.74 -8.85 -41.81
N ALA A 755 8.88 -9.46 -42.63
CA ALA A 755 7.47 -9.62 -42.32
C ALA A 755 7.26 -10.54 -41.10
N CYS A 756 6.29 -10.20 -40.26
CA CYS A 756 5.82 -11.05 -39.17
C CYS A 756 4.29 -11.21 -39.24
N ASP A 757 3.84 -12.45 -39.08
CA ASP A 757 2.44 -12.88 -39.16
C ASP A 757 1.88 -13.29 -37.79
N THR A 758 2.76 -13.59 -36.81
CA THR A 758 2.39 -14.04 -35.46
C THR A 758 3.26 -13.40 -34.39
N THR A 759 2.78 -13.45 -33.15
CA THR A 759 3.46 -12.95 -31.96
C THR A 759 4.77 -13.70 -31.71
N ALA A 760 4.81 -15.00 -32.02
CA ALA A 760 6.04 -15.79 -31.95
C ALA A 760 7.09 -15.30 -32.96
N GLN A 761 6.69 -15.02 -34.21
CA GLN A 761 7.58 -14.42 -35.21
C GLN A 761 8.02 -13.01 -34.81
N TYR A 762 7.14 -12.21 -34.20
CA TYR A 762 7.49 -10.90 -33.66
C TYR A 762 8.59 -11.01 -32.60
N TYR A 763 8.42 -11.87 -31.60
CA TYR A 763 9.40 -12.02 -30.54
C TYR A 763 10.74 -12.55 -31.05
N PHE A 764 10.70 -13.51 -31.98
CA PHE A 764 11.88 -14.03 -32.65
C PHE A 764 12.64 -12.93 -33.40
N LEU A 765 12.01 -12.23 -34.34
CA LEU A 765 12.66 -11.19 -35.15
C LEU A 765 13.19 -10.05 -34.29
N ARG A 766 12.43 -9.62 -33.28
CA ARG A 766 12.85 -8.58 -32.33
C ARG A 766 14.13 -8.97 -31.60
N ALA A 767 14.26 -10.24 -31.23
CA ALA A 767 15.42 -10.77 -30.50
C ALA A 767 16.68 -10.91 -31.37
N LEU A 768 16.54 -11.00 -32.70
CA LEU A 768 17.67 -11.22 -33.60
C LEU A 768 18.64 -10.03 -33.73
N THR A 769 18.24 -8.86 -33.25
CA THR A 769 19.01 -7.63 -33.29
C THR A 769 18.96 -7.03 -31.89
N VAL A 770 20.11 -6.64 -31.34
CA VAL A 770 20.20 -5.96 -30.04
C VAL A 770 20.41 -4.45 -30.19
N ASP A 771 20.81 -4.00 -31.38
CA ASP A 771 21.05 -2.60 -31.68
C ASP A 771 19.75 -1.81 -31.75
N GLN A 772 19.74 -0.60 -31.21
CA GLN A 772 18.65 0.36 -31.35
C GLN A 772 18.85 1.28 -32.56
N PRO A 773 17.79 1.87 -33.13
CA PRO A 773 16.36 1.77 -32.74
C PRO A 773 15.62 0.55 -33.31
N LEU A 774 14.41 0.28 -32.82
CA LEU A 774 13.50 -0.78 -33.32
C LEU A 774 12.73 -0.28 -34.54
N ALA A 775 12.97 -0.86 -35.71
CA ALA A 775 12.21 -0.53 -36.93
C ALA A 775 11.03 -1.49 -37.09
N ILE A 776 9.81 -0.96 -37.17
CA ILE A 776 8.59 -1.75 -37.41
C ILE A 776 7.73 -1.15 -38.51
N ILE A 777 6.93 -1.98 -39.18
CA ILE A 777 5.84 -1.53 -40.05
C ILE A 777 4.52 -1.81 -39.34
N VAL A 778 3.71 -0.77 -39.22
CA VAL A 778 2.46 -0.79 -38.47
C VAL A 778 1.30 -0.40 -39.39
N TRP A 779 0.19 -1.12 -39.28
CA TRP A 779 -1.11 -0.72 -39.80
C TRP A 779 -1.92 -0.05 -38.69
N ASP A 780 -2.38 1.17 -38.92
CA ASP A 780 -3.06 2.02 -37.93
C ASP A 780 -4.59 2.05 -38.06
N GLY A 781 -5.16 1.15 -38.87
CA GLY A 781 -6.58 1.15 -39.25
C GLY A 781 -6.85 1.81 -40.60
N ASN A 782 -6.00 2.75 -41.04
CA ASN A 782 -6.17 3.48 -42.30
C ASN A 782 -5.10 3.09 -43.34
N GLY A 783 -3.86 2.86 -42.91
CA GLY A 783 -2.76 2.54 -43.82
C GLY A 783 -1.54 1.99 -43.11
N TYR A 784 -0.52 1.64 -43.89
CA TYR A 784 0.77 1.16 -43.37
C TYR A 784 1.76 2.31 -43.28
N ARG A 785 2.54 2.34 -42.21
CA ARG A 785 3.70 3.23 -42.08
C ARG A 785 4.83 2.55 -41.33
N GLN A 786 6.04 3.04 -41.57
CA GLN A 786 7.20 2.62 -40.81
C GLN A 786 7.33 3.49 -39.55
N VAL A 787 7.64 2.83 -38.43
CA VAL A 787 7.95 3.47 -37.15
C VAL A 787 9.37 3.07 -36.77
N ILE A 788 10.18 4.07 -36.44
CA ILE A 788 11.52 3.88 -35.90
C ILE A 788 11.44 4.21 -34.41
N ALA A 789 11.24 3.20 -33.59
CA ALA A 789 10.97 3.35 -32.17
C ALA A 789 12.28 3.29 -31.36
N ASP A 790 12.58 4.37 -30.66
CA ASP A 790 13.68 4.41 -29.69
C ASP A 790 13.18 3.90 -28.33
N VAL A 791 13.18 2.57 -28.18
CA VAL A 791 12.62 1.89 -27.01
C VAL A 791 13.66 1.00 -26.32
N PRO A 792 13.89 1.16 -25.00
CA PRO A 792 14.87 0.35 -24.25
C PRO A 792 14.71 -1.15 -24.48
N ASN A 793 15.83 -1.83 -24.75
CA ASN A 793 15.88 -3.28 -25.04
C ASN A 793 14.97 -3.71 -26.21
N ARG A 794 14.62 -2.78 -27.10
CA ARG A 794 13.68 -2.98 -28.21
C ARG A 794 12.29 -3.45 -27.73
N ARG A 795 11.88 -3.09 -26.51
CA ARG A 795 10.58 -3.50 -25.91
C ARG A 795 9.60 -2.33 -25.86
N LEU A 796 8.44 -2.50 -26.50
CA LEU A 796 7.34 -1.52 -26.50
C LEU A 796 6.60 -1.41 -25.15
N ARG A 797 6.79 -2.39 -24.24
CA ARG A 797 6.08 -2.50 -22.95
C ARG A 797 4.55 -2.50 -23.09
N VAL A 798 4.05 -3.22 -24.10
CA VAL A 798 2.62 -3.44 -24.36
C VAL A 798 2.33 -4.94 -24.44
N ASN A 799 1.08 -5.32 -24.22
CA ASN A 799 0.56 -6.65 -24.53
C ASN A 799 0.36 -6.78 -26.03
N LEU A 800 0.62 -7.99 -26.54
CA LEU A 800 0.55 -8.32 -27.96
C LEU A 800 -0.28 -9.60 -28.14
N ALA A 801 -1.01 -9.68 -29.24
CA ALA A 801 -1.77 -10.86 -29.62
C ALA A 801 -1.67 -11.12 -31.13
N ASP A 802 -1.87 -12.38 -31.53
CA ASP A 802 -1.97 -12.74 -32.95
C ASP A 802 -3.19 -12.07 -33.56
N TRP A 803 -2.98 -11.36 -34.68
CA TRP A 803 -4.03 -10.72 -35.45
C TRP A 803 -4.46 -11.59 -36.63
N THR A 804 -5.77 -11.69 -36.85
CA THR A 804 -6.33 -12.18 -38.12
C THR A 804 -7.45 -11.28 -38.62
N SER A 805 -7.53 -11.05 -39.93
CA SER A 805 -8.53 -10.14 -40.56
C SER A 805 -10.01 -10.45 -40.26
N GLY A 806 -10.32 -11.61 -39.68
CA GLY A 806 -11.67 -11.98 -39.22
C GLY A 806 -12.05 -11.43 -37.84
N GLN A 807 -11.13 -10.79 -37.11
CA GLN A 807 -11.40 -10.12 -35.84
C GLN A 807 -11.79 -8.65 -36.10
N GLU A 808 -12.89 -8.18 -35.51
CA GLU A 808 -13.20 -6.75 -35.48
C GLU A 808 -12.17 -6.03 -34.59
N LEU A 809 -11.67 -4.88 -35.05
CA LEU A 809 -10.84 -4.01 -34.21
C LEU A 809 -11.66 -3.64 -32.96
N ILE A 810 -11.08 -3.82 -31.78
CA ILE A 810 -11.68 -3.29 -30.55
C ILE A 810 -11.59 -1.75 -30.66
N PRO A 811 -12.72 -1.02 -30.64
CA PRO A 811 -12.75 0.42 -30.83
C PRO A 811 -12.06 1.21 -29.71
#